data_AF-A0A8E6B226-F1
#
_entry.id   AF-A0A8E6B226-F1
#
_cell.length_a   1.000
_cell.length_b   1.000
_cell.length_c   1.000
_cell.angle_alpha   90.00
_cell.angle_beta   90.00
_cell.angle_gamma   90.00
#
_symmetry.space_group_name_H-M   'P 1'
#
loop_
_entity.id
_entity.type
_entity.pdbx_description
1 polymer ?
#
loop_
_entity_poly.entity_id
_entity_poly.type
_entity_poly.pdbx_seq_one_letter_code
_entity_poly.pdbx_strand_id
1 'polypeptide(L)'
;MPASSFWIIGINREFAPVGSVLPWDTFAQLGYRVRVAEACDAPANWNRILTEALDEKIEAVFWMDARLRFEPPALERLFNTGHDFISGVYPNEESSGFNCEIPLSAYPLQLGQGGGVIEARFAELGFTLMRRALLESLRDRQRLPRCSDLRGRAIIPFFAPLAIMENGIHRYLDEQRAFCERARLCGFPLRVDTSLRIWRMGFSSLSWEDVQSSRPRQSSAQFHLRPGTTSAKFHTVSSLADSKNSVTANSFDYEKVNESELDDPRFDQPALVEGKRRRKYFICSTPCSGSSILTRQLFNAGIGIPHLYFNPTHLNKLSEHWGLGKDDPARFIQDLLDRRTTSNGAWGARLYWAQVEIFREELETLFRDSLFLYFYREDINAQSLSYHLSRSSGIWSLDGSRTTRPDSEDRLADLQAVREAETLIRSENRCWEQFFRDLKIEPLKIRYEHYTTNQHTPVIKIAEKLGLTRNEFRIPPAEPFVAHLSSEMSEAKAQLREALKMPPEPVRRISPIPASRKFPRNSMRTVATKLAESFPRIKAYALTYPANIESLNLTLDDFRKSDWGEEPEVFVQPSDWPKGKDSASNNYKRALLKALEDDCDFALILEDDIRVTQALRHNLITNPLIHRDQCDYFSLFMPDLINSPWERSENHLGYRLAKPLYAGPNRMWEKHRIWGSQAYLLSRRFLKAAVDLWDQLTEGQDARVITVCSRFQLPLWYPSPCLIEHVPLTTAFGTPSAYAPDFDRDHRLEILSGFQPPEEVPGWLTYPEAKLLWELAAGKNVLELGTAGGKSTVCLGQQAKRVLTVDIEDQLEATEWVRRYGLTEKVEFRQGDAGKVCRELEEKFDLVFIDTEHDAASVSRDIESSLPLLKSNGIIAFHDYPDPGWPEVRKTVDHYARKNNWRRFAQAEYLGAFRLS
;
A
#
# COMPACT_ATOMS: atom_id res chain seq x y z
N MET A 1 -9.42 -42.28 26.95
CA MET A 1 -8.31 -42.88 26.17
C MET A 1 -6.99 -42.32 26.70
N PRO A 2 -5.85 -43.04 26.61
CA PRO A 2 -4.57 -42.55 27.13
C PRO A 2 -4.09 -41.32 26.34
N ALA A 3 -3.50 -40.33 27.02
CA ALA A 3 -3.02 -39.07 26.41
C ALA A 3 -1.99 -39.29 25.28
N SER A 4 -1.32 -40.45 25.25
CA SER A 4 -0.37 -40.85 24.21
C SER A 4 -1.02 -41.18 22.87
N SER A 5 -2.33 -41.47 22.81
CA SER A 5 -3.03 -41.78 21.57
C SER A 5 -3.67 -40.57 20.88
N PHE A 6 -3.49 -39.36 21.44
CA PHE A 6 -4.08 -38.10 20.95
C PHE A 6 -3.01 -37.05 20.66
N TRP A 7 -3.19 -36.32 19.56
CA TRP A 7 -2.42 -35.11 19.29
C TRP A 7 -3.29 -33.87 19.43
N ILE A 8 -2.75 -32.84 20.07
CA ILE A 8 -3.31 -31.50 20.07
C ILE A 8 -2.57 -30.69 19.00
N ILE A 9 -3.32 -30.12 18.05
CA ILE A 9 -2.77 -29.32 16.96
C ILE A 9 -3.16 -27.86 17.18
N GLY A 10 -2.20 -27.06 17.62
CA GLY A 10 -2.35 -25.60 17.75
C GLY A 10 -2.22 -24.91 16.40
N ILE A 11 -3.12 -23.99 16.10
CA ILE A 11 -3.10 -23.14 14.91
C ILE A 11 -3.21 -21.66 15.30
N ASN A 12 -2.80 -20.76 14.41
CA ASN A 12 -3.02 -19.31 14.55
C ASN A 12 -2.30 -18.69 15.77
N ARG A 13 -1.11 -19.19 16.11
CA ARG A 13 -0.32 -18.76 17.30
C ARG A 13 -0.01 -17.26 17.28
N GLU A 14 0.30 -16.74 16.11
CA GLU A 14 0.58 -15.33 15.81
C GLU A 14 -0.58 -14.39 16.08
N PHE A 15 -1.80 -14.93 16.17
CA PHE A 15 -3.00 -14.18 16.52
C PHE A 15 -3.32 -14.23 18.02
N ALA A 16 -2.54 -14.95 18.83
CA ALA A 16 -2.64 -14.90 20.28
C ALA A 16 -1.99 -13.62 20.82
N PRO A 17 -2.56 -12.99 21.87
CA PRO A 17 -1.91 -11.90 22.57
C PRO A 17 -0.53 -12.30 23.11
N VAL A 18 0.46 -11.42 22.95
CA VAL A 18 1.83 -11.64 23.45
C VAL A 18 1.78 -11.85 24.98
N GLY A 19 2.37 -12.94 25.46
CA GLY A 19 2.38 -13.31 26.88
C GLY A 19 1.14 -14.08 27.37
N SER A 20 0.15 -14.36 26.53
CA SER A 20 -1.00 -15.19 26.92
C SER A 20 -0.63 -16.68 27.02
N VAL A 21 -1.18 -17.37 28.03
CA VAL A 21 -1.11 -18.84 28.12
C VAL A 21 -1.95 -19.40 26.97
N LEU A 22 -1.33 -20.21 26.10
CA LEU A 22 -2.02 -20.79 24.95
C LEU A 22 -2.87 -21.97 25.42
N PRO A 23 -4.05 -22.21 24.81
CA PRO A 23 -4.93 -23.30 25.22
C PRO A 23 -4.23 -24.66 25.26
N TRP A 24 -3.36 -24.94 24.28
CA TRP A 24 -2.61 -26.19 24.18
C TRP A 24 -1.44 -26.32 25.16
N ASP A 25 -0.95 -25.24 25.77
CA ASP A 25 0.11 -25.32 26.80
C ASP A 25 -0.39 -26.07 28.03
N THR A 26 -1.67 -25.89 28.37
CA THR A 26 -2.34 -26.64 29.43
C THR A 26 -2.39 -28.14 29.12
N PHE A 27 -2.59 -28.51 27.85
CA PHE A 27 -2.61 -29.93 27.44
C PHE A 27 -1.22 -30.55 27.45
N ALA A 28 -0.18 -29.79 27.10
CA ALA A 28 1.19 -30.24 27.26
C ALA A 28 1.51 -30.58 28.73
N GLN A 29 1.05 -29.74 29.68
CA GLN A 29 1.20 -29.98 31.12
C GLN A 29 0.43 -31.24 31.60
N LEU A 30 -0.70 -31.55 30.96
CA LEU A 30 -1.49 -32.75 31.23
C LEU A 30 -0.97 -34.01 30.50
N GLY A 31 0.19 -33.92 29.83
CA GLY A 31 0.86 -35.07 29.19
C GLY A 31 0.40 -35.39 27.78
N TYR A 32 -0.38 -34.53 27.13
CA TYR A 32 -0.76 -34.69 25.72
C TYR A 32 0.37 -34.25 24.79
N ARG A 33 0.47 -34.90 23.62
CA ARG A 33 1.42 -34.51 22.58
C ARG A 33 0.87 -33.30 21.80
N VAL A 34 1.56 -32.17 21.90
CA VAL A 34 1.20 -30.94 21.18
C VAL A 34 2.06 -30.78 19.92
N ARG A 35 1.43 -30.36 18.82
CA ARG A 35 2.06 -29.90 17.57
C ARG A 35 1.50 -28.51 17.26
N VAL A 36 2.32 -27.61 16.76
CA VAL A 36 1.86 -26.27 16.35
C VAL A 36 2.08 -26.13 14.85
N ALA A 37 1.03 -25.82 14.11
CA ALA A 37 1.14 -25.49 12.70
C ALA A 37 1.56 -24.02 12.56
N GLU A 38 2.65 -23.78 11.83
CA GLU A 38 3.10 -22.42 11.52
C GLU A 38 2.20 -21.78 10.45
N ALA A 39 2.02 -20.46 10.54
CA ALA A 39 1.16 -19.68 9.65
C ALA A 39 1.67 -19.60 8.21
N CYS A 40 3.00 -19.68 8.02
CA CYS A 40 3.58 -19.82 6.70
C CYS A 40 3.22 -21.20 6.15
N ASP A 41 2.66 -21.22 4.94
CA ASP A 41 2.26 -22.43 4.21
C ASP A 41 1.21 -23.30 4.96
N ALA A 42 0.21 -22.67 5.58
CA ALA A 42 -0.79 -23.33 6.42
C ALA A 42 -1.39 -24.62 5.81
N PRO A 43 -1.82 -24.68 4.53
CA PRO A 43 -2.37 -25.92 3.95
C PRO A 43 -1.35 -27.06 3.85
N ALA A 44 -0.09 -26.77 3.51
CA ALA A 44 0.96 -27.79 3.40
C ALA A 44 1.34 -28.33 4.79
N ASN A 45 1.43 -27.45 5.78
CA ASN A 45 1.68 -27.83 7.17
C ASN A 45 0.53 -28.67 7.77
N TRP A 46 -0.73 -28.33 7.49
CA TRP A 46 -1.88 -29.11 7.96
C TRP A 46 -1.89 -30.52 7.37
N ASN A 47 -1.69 -30.64 6.05
CA ASN A 47 -1.60 -31.92 5.36
C ASN A 47 -0.45 -32.79 5.90
N ARG A 48 0.71 -32.18 6.18
CA ARG A 48 1.87 -32.88 6.75
C ARG A 48 1.57 -33.42 8.15
N ILE A 49 1.01 -32.59 9.04
CA ILE A 49 0.69 -33.02 10.42
C ILE A 49 -0.30 -34.19 10.41
N LEU A 50 -1.32 -34.16 9.54
CA LEU A 50 -2.25 -35.29 9.42
C LEU A 50 -1.60 -36.54 8.82
N THR A 51 -0.64 -36.37 7.91
CA THR A 51 0.13 -37.48 7.33
C THR A 51 1.00 -38.15 8.40
N GLU A 52 1.71 -37.36 9.20
CA GLU A 52 2.51 -37.84 10.33
C GLU A 52 1.64 -38.53 11.38
N ALA A 53 0.46 -37.98 11.70
CA ALA A 53 -0.48 -38.59 12.63
C ALA A 53 -0.99 -39.96 12.14
N LEU A 54 -1.23 -40.12 10.84
CA LEU A 54 -1.56 -41.42 10.25
C LEU A 54 -0.39 -42.40 10.33
N ASP A 55 0.82 -41.95 10.00
CA ASP A 55 2.02 -42.79 10.00
C ASP A 55 2.37 -43.28 11.42
N GLU A 56 2.25 -42.41 12.42
CA GLU A 56 2.44 -42.74 13.84
C GLU A 56 1.24 -43.50 14.45
N LYS A 57 0.19 -43.79 13.66
CA LYS A 57 -1.04 -44.47 14.11
C LYS A 57 -1.65 -43.77 15.33
N ILE A 58 -1.76 -42.45 15.28
CA ILE A 58 -2.45 -41.66 16.29
C ILE A 58 -3.97 -41.89 16.18
N GLU A 59 -4.66 -42.15 17.29
CA GLU A 59 -6.10 -42.48 17.28
C GLU A 59 -6.98 -41.30 16.91
N ALA A 60 -6.60 -40.10 17.37
CA ALA A 60 -7.31 -38.87 17.03
C ALA A 60 -6.42 -37.63 17.13
N VAL A 61 -6.78 -36.61 16.38
CA VAL A 61 -6.19 -35.27 16.42
C VAL A 61 -7.25 -34.25 16.82
N PHE A 62 -6.86 -33.29 17.65
CA PHE A 62 -7.74 -32.22 18.09
C PHE A 62 -7.13 -30.86 17.73
N TRP A 63 -7.82 -30.13 16.87
CA TRP A 63 -7.41 -28.83 16.36
C TRP A 63 -7.90 -27.71 17.27
N MET A 64 -7.00 -26.76 17.56
CA MET A 64 -7.23 -25.66 18.49
C MET A 64 -6.68 -24.35 17.96
N ASP A 65 -7.53 -23.33 17.83
CA ASP A 65 -7.12 -21.96 17.54
C ASP A 65 -6.64 -21.26 18.82
N ALA A 66 -5.52 -20.53 18.73
CA ALA A 66 -4.86 -19.85 19.83
C ALA A 66 -5.76 -18.86 20.59
N ARG A 67 -6.77 -18.32 19.90
CA ARG A 67 -7.73 -17.35 20.41
C ARG A 67 -8.93 -17.99 21.09
N LEU A 68 -9.12 -19.31 21.05
CA LEU A 68 -10.29 -19.89 21.71
C LEU A 68 -10.04 -20.16 23.20
N ARG A 69 -11.07 -19.99 24.02
CA ARG A 69 -11.13 -20.40 25.42
C ARG A 69 -12.40 -21.20 25.61
N PHE A 70 -12.39 -22.14 26.55
CA PHE A 70 -13.49 -23.08 26.80
C PHE A 70 -13.30 -23.66 28.20
N GLU A 71 -14.37 -24.22 28.77
CA GLU A 71 -14.25 -24.90 30.06
C GLU A 71 -13.63 -26.29 29.88
N PRO A 72 -12.66 -26.72 30.72
CA PRO A 72 -11.99 -28.01 30.57
C PRO A 72 -12.90 -29.24 30.36
N PRO A 73 -14.08 -29.36 31.02
CA PRO A 73 -15.02 -30.47 30.77
C PRO A 73 -15.62 -30.53 29.36
N ALA A 74 -15.46 -29.47 28.54
CA ALA A 74 -15.89 -29.48 27.14
C ALA A 74 -15.11 -30.52 26.30
N LEU A 75 -13.83 -30.72 26.60
CA LEU A 75 -12.99 -31.63 25.82
C LEU A 75 -13.18 -33.09 26.21
N GLU A 76 -13.33 -33.37 27.50
CA GLU A 76 -13.68 -34.73 27.95
C GLU A 76 -14.99 -35.19 27.31
N ARG A 77 -15.96 -34.29 27.16
CA ARG A 77 -17.19 -34.55 26.41
C ARG A 77 -16.90 -34.89 24.95
N LEU A 78 -16.18 -34.03 24.23
CA LEU A 78 -15.86 -34.27 22.81
C LEU A 78 -15.10 -35.58 22.59
N PHE A 79 -14.11 -35.90 23.42
CA PHE A 79 -13.32 -37.12 23.32
C PHE A 79 -14.15 -38.40 23.55
N ASN A 80 -15.20 -38.31 24.39
CA ASN A 80 -16.05 -39.45 24.76
C ASN A 80 -17.30 -39.60 23.88
N THR A 81 -17.54 -38.71 22.91
CA THR A 81 -18.74 -38.78 22.03
C THR A 81 -18.75 -39.97 21.06
N GLY A 82 -17.59 -40.58 20.78
CA GLY A 82 -17.46 -41.64 19.79
C GLY A 82 -17.59 -41.19 18.33
N HIS A 83 -17.72 -39.88 18.05
CA HIS A 83 -17.81 -39.36 16.68
C HIS A 83 -16.42 -39.23 16.02
N ASP A 84 -16.36 -39.50 14.71
CA ASP A 84 -15.12 -39.41 13.91
C ASP A 84 -14.75 -37.99 13.51
N PHE A 85 -15.74 -37.09 13.41
CA PHE A 85 -15.59 -35.66 13.22
C PHE A 85 -16.57 -34.95 14.14
N ILE A 86 -16.08 -34.09 15.04
CA ILE A 86 -16.94 -33.23 15.86
C ILE A 86 -16.25 -31.91 16.19
N SER A 87 -16.96 -30.80 15.99
CA SER A 87 -16.50 -29.45 16.33
C SER A 87 -17.35 -28.84 17.44
N GLY A 88 -16.82 -27.82 18.11
CA GLY A 88 -17.64 -26.89 18.87
C GLY A 88 -18.24 -25.78 17.99
N VAL A 89 -19.29 -25.13 18.51
CA VAL A 89 -19.91 -23.95 17.90
C VAL A 89 -19.41 -22.68 18.59
N TYR A 90 -18.81 -21.77 17.82
CA TYR A 90 -18.31 -20.48 18.31
C TYR A 90 -18.44 -19.40 17.23
N PRO A 91 -18.37 -18.10 17.59
CA PRO A 91 -18.44 -17.01 16.62
C PRO A 91 -17.31 -17.07 15.57
N ASN A 92 -17.63 -16.83 14.30
CA ASN A 92 -16.66 -16.72 13.21
C ASN A 92 -15.78 -15.44 13.32
N GLU A 93 -14.82 -15.24 12.42
CA GLU A 93 -13.85 -14.11 12.50
C GLU A 93 -14.50 -12.73 12.44
N GLU A 94 -15.61 -12.62 11.72
CA GLU A 94 -16.35 -11.37 11.52
C GLU A 94 -17.45 -11.15 12.58
N SER A 95 -17.62 -12.10 13.51
CA SER A 95 -18.62 -12.11 14.60
C SER A 95 -20.10 -12.03 14.17
N SER A 96 -20.38 -12.16 12.88
CA SER A 96 -21.73 -12.10 12.26
C SER A 96 -22.40 -13.47 12.11
N GLY A 97 -21.67 -14.56 12.43
CA GLY A 97 -22.13 -15.93 12.29
C GLY A 97 -21.34 -16.93 13.14
N PHE A 98 -21.62 -18.22 12.95
CA PHE A 98 -20.87 -19.30 13.60
C PHE A 98 -19.76 -19.83 12.68
N ASN A 99 -18.76 -20.48 13.27
CA ASN A 99 -17.68 -21.21 12.58
C ASN A 99 -18.16 -22.44 11.78
N CYS A 100 -19.46 -22.65 11.66
CA CYS A 100 -20.07 -23.83 11.04
C CYS A 100 -21.34 -23.48 10.26
N GLU A 101 -21.63 -24.24 9.21
CA GLU A 101 -22.85 -24.12 8.42
C GLU A 101 -23.88 -25.16 8.88
N ILE A 102 -24.98 -24.70 9.49
CA ILE A 102 -26.03 -25.56 10.06
C ILE A 102 -27.18 -25.76 9.05
N PRO A 103 -27.69 -26.98 8.85
CA PRO A 103 -28.86 -27.22 8.00
C PRO A 103 -30.08 -26.43 8.49
N LEU A 104 -30.89 -25.92 7.55
CA LEU A 104 -32.09 -25.14 7.87
C LEU A 104 -33.08 -25.92 8.75
N SER A 105 -33.12 -27.25 8.62
CA SER A 105 -33.97 -28.15 9.41
C SER A 105 -33.60 -28.23 10.89
N ALA A 106 -32.40 -27.79 11.28
CA ALA A 106 -31.95 -27.80 12.67
C ALA A 106 -32.30 -26.50 13.42
N TYR A 107 -32.99 -25.56 12.77
CA TYR A 107 -33.48 -24.35 13.40
C TYR A 107 -34.92 -24.54 13.93
N PRO A 108 -35.27 -23.96 15.09
CA PRO A 108 -34.44 -23.07 15.90
C PRO A 108 -33.31 -23.80 16.65
N LEU A 109 -32.11 -23.24 16.56
CA LEU A 109 -30.87 -23.82 17.06
C LEU A 109 -30.73 -23.55 18.57
N GLN A 110 -30.71 -24.61 19.36
CA GLN A 110 -30.51 -24.52 20.81
C GLN A 110 -29.02 -24.55 21.17
N LEU A 111 -28.53 -23.52 21.87
CA LEU A 111 -27.15 -23.33 22.31
C LEU A 111 -27.04 -23.30 23.83
N GLY A 112 -25.95 -23.83 24.38
CA GLY A 112 -25.71 -23.92 25.83
C GLY A 112 -26.57 -24.98 26.52
N GLN A 113 -27.16 -24.67 27.67
CA GLN A 113 -28.00 -25.61 28.41
C GLN A 113 -29.21 -26.06 27.55
N GLY A 114 -29.36 -27.38 27.39
CA GLY A 114 -30.36 -27.98 26.50
C GLY A 114 -29.92 -28.15 25.04
N GLY A 115 -28.71 -27.69 24.69
CA GLY A 115 -28.06 -28.01 23.41
C GLY A 115 -27.57 -29.47 23.35
N GLY A 116 -27.10 -29.89 22.19
CA GLY A 116 -26.62 -31.25 21.96
C GLY A 116 -25.86 -31.37 20.64
N VAL A 117 -25.60 -32.62 20.24
CA VAL A 117 -24.86 -32.90 19.01
C VAL A 117 -25.80 -32.89 17.81
N ILE A 118 -25.50 -32.06 16.82
CA ILE A 118 -26.26 -31.96 15.57
C ILE A 118 -25.34 -32.12 14.35
N GLU A 119 -25.91 -32.42 13.19
CA GLU A 119 -25.18 -32.47 11.92
C GLU A 119 -24.99 -31.06 11.34
N ALA A 120 -23.80 -30.80 10.78
CA ALA A 120 -23.42 -29.58 10.07
C ALA A 120 -23.07 -29.90 8.60
N ARG A 121 -23.15 -28.90 7.73
CA ARG A 121 -22.64 -28.96 6.35
C ARG A 121 -21.16 -28.61 6.26
N PHE A 122 -20.67 -27.78 7.19
CA PHE A 122 -19.28 -27.35 7.28
C PHE A 122 -18.97 -26.98 8.74
N ALA A 123 -17.72 -27.18 9.18
CA ALA A 123 -17.21 -26.65 10.43
C ALA A 123 -15.71 -26.34 10.31
N GLU A 124 -15.28 -25.18 10.80
CA GLU A 124 -13.88 -24.80 10.84
C GLU A 124 -13.04 -25.68 11.78
N LEU A 125 -11.73 -25.73 11.53
CA LEU A 125 -10.81 -26.54 12.33
C LEU A 125 -10.58 -26.01 13.76
N GLY A 126 -10.86 -24.74 14.04
CA GLY A 126 -10.39 -24.06 15.27
C GLY A 126 -10.80 -24.70 16.60
N PHE A 127 -11.79 -25.59 16.62
CA PHE A 127 -12.13 -26.41 17.79
C PHE A 127 -12.68 -27.80 17.39
N THR A 128 -11.87 -28.58 16.66
CA THR A 128 -12.36 -29.78 15.95
C THR A 128 -11.58 -31.05 16.27
N LEU A 129 -12.30 -32.11 16.66
CA LEU A 129 -11.78 -33.46 16.84
C LEU A 129 -11.95 -34.29 15.56
N MET A 130 -10.89 -34.99 15.16
CA MET A 130 -10.90 -35.94 14.04
C MET A 130 -10.27 -37.26 14.45
N ARG A 131 -10.91 -38.38 14.12
CA ARG A 131 -10.37 -39.73 14.37
C ARG A 131 -9.63 -40.28 13.17
N ARG A 132 -8.69 -41.19 13.42
CA ARG A 132 -7.90 -41.86 12.39
C ARG A 132 -8.74 -42.49 11.28
N ALA A 133 -9.85 -43.13 11.66
CA ALA A 133 -10.75 -43.80 10.71
C ALA A 133 -11.30 -42.85 9.63
N LEU A 134 -11.55 -41.58 9.98
CA LEU A 134 -11.88 -40.54 9.01
C LEU A 134 -10.72 -40.35 8.02
N LEU A 135 -9.53 -40.05 8.51
CA LEU A 135 -8.35 -39.76 7.69
C LEU A 135 -7.96 -40.92 6.77
N GLU A 136 -8.01 -42.17 7.27
CA GLU A 136 -7.79 -43.38 6.48
C GLU A 136 -8.81 -43.49 5.35
N SER A 137 -10.09 -43.27 5.66
CA SER A 137 -11.15 -43.35 4.65
C SER A 137 -11.09 -42.21 3.63
N LEU A 138 -10.70 -40.99 4.03
CA LEU A 138 -10.42 -39.89 3.10
C LEU A 138 -9.29 -40.28 2.14
N ARG A 139 -8.16 -40.78 2.66
CA ARG A 139 -7.03 -41.24 1.83
C ARG A 139 -7.49 -42.29 0.83
N ASP A 140 -8.19 -43.32 1.30
CA ASP A 140 -8.49 -44.51 0.50
C ASP A 140 -9.65 -44.28 -0.48
N ARG A 141 -10.75 -43.67 -0.03
CA ARG A 141 -11.96 -43.48 -0.86
C ARG A 141 -11.88 -42.27 -1.80
N GLN A 142 -11.18 -41.21 -1.41
CA GLN A 142 -10.93 -40.06 -2.29
C GLN A 142 -9.65 -40.24 -3.14
N ARG A 143 -8.97 -41.40 -2.99
CA ARG A 143 -7.74 -41.75 -3.73
C ARG A 143 -6.67 -40.67 -3.63
N LEU A 144 -6.50 -40.10 -2.43
CA LEU A 144 -5.52 -39.04 -2.21
C LEU A 144 -4.11 -39.63 -2.32
N PRO A 145 -3.26 -39.14 -3.24
CA PRO A 145 -1.93 -39.67 -3.41
C PRO A 145 -1.07 -39.37 -2.19
N ARG A 146 -0.19 -40.31 -1.84
CA ARG A 146 0.93 -40.01 -0.95
C ARG A 146 2.02 -39.35 -1.79
N CYS A 147 2.14 -38.04 -1.66
CA CYS A 147 3.10 -37.22 -2.36
C CYS A 147 4.35 -37.00 -1.51
N SER A 148 5.37 -36.42 -2.14
CA SER A 148 6.46 -35.74 -1.45
C SER A 148 6.25 -34.24 -1.58
N ASP A 149 6.44 -33.49 -0.49
CA ASP A 149 6.63 -32.04 -0.59
C ASP A 149 7.97 -31.73 -1.27
N LEU A 150 8.21 -30.45 -1.58
CA LEU A 150 9.44 -29.98 -2.23
C LEU A 150 10.72 -30.22 -1.39
N ARG A 151 10.59 -30.70 -0.14
CA ARG A 151 11.69 -31.03 0.77
C ARG A 151 11.83 -32.55 0.98
N GLY A 152 11.17 -33.38 0.17
CA GLY A 152 11.29 -34.84 0.27
C GLY A 152 10.38 -35.49 1.33
N ARG A 153 9.52 -34.72 2.02
CA ARG A 153 8.71 -35.24 3.14
C ARG A 153 7.38 -35.75 2.65
N ALA A 154 6.93 -36.88 3.18
CA ALA A 154 5.66 -37.46 2.80
C ALA A 154 4.48 -36.55 3.18
N ILE A 155 3.57 -36.34 2.23
CA ILE A 155 2.39 -35.50 2.41
C ILE A 155 1.19 -36.10 1.67
N ILE A 156 0.06 -36.22 2.35
CA ILE A 156 -1.23 -36.59 1.76
C ILE A 156 -2.10 -35.32 1.71
N PRO A 157 -2.62 -34.94 0.54
CA PRO A 157 -3.27 -33.64 0.34
C PRO A 157 -4.75 -33.64 0.78
N PHE A 158 -5.03 -33.92 2.06
CA PHE A 158 -6.37 -33.88 2.65
C PHE A 158 -7.14 -32.57 2.41
N PHE A 159 -6.42 -31.46 2.44
CA PHE A 159 -6.92 -30.09 2.30
C PHE A 159 -6.74 -29.49 0.89
N ALA A 160 -6.38 -30.29 -0.12
CA ALA A 160 -6.30 -29.75 -1.48
C ALA A 160 -7.63 -29.11 -1.90
N PRO A 161 -7.65 -27.90 -2.47
CA PRO A 161 -8.88 -27.26 -2.92
C PRO A 161 -9.67 -28.15 -3.89
N LEU A 162 -10.99 -27.97 -3.92
CA LEU A 162 -11.89 -28.81 -4.72
C LEU A 162 -12.92 -27.93 -5.44
N ALA A 163 -13.11 -28.15 -6.73
CA ALA A 163 -14.26 -27.62 -7.45
C ALA A 163 -15.38 -28.67 -7.44
N ILE A 164 -16.58 -28.27 -7.02
CA ILE A 164 -17.78 -29.13 -7.03
C ILE A 164 -18.87 -28.52 -7.92
N MET A 165 -19.84 -29.36 -8.29
CA MET A 165 -21.08 -28.91 -8.93
C MET A 165 -22.21 -28.94 -7.90
N GLU A 166 -22.72 -27.77 -7.54
CA GLU A 166 -23.87 -27.64 -6.63
C GLU A 166 -24.98 -26.87 -7.34
N ASN A 167 -26.16 -27.50 -7.49
CA ASN A 167 -27.32 -26.93 -8.18
C ASN A 167 -27.05 -26.43 -9.61
N GLY A 168 -26.22 -27.17 -10.37
CA GLY A 168 -25.87 -26.79 -11.75
C GLY A 168 -24.85 -25.67 -11.87
N ILE A 169 -24.23 -25.23 -10.76
CA ILE A 169 -23.21 -24.19 -10.74
C ILE A 169 -21.89 -24.76 -10.23
N HIS A 170 -20.80 -24.47 -10.94
CA HIS A 170 -19.45 -24.78 -10.47
C HIS A 170 -19.11 -23.91 -9.26
N ARG A 171 -18.72 -24.53 -8.15
CA ARG A 171 -18.29 -23.86 -6.93
C ARG A 171 -16.89 -24.31 -6.55
N TYR A 172 -16.02 -23.34 -6.31
CA TYR A 172 -14.69 -23.58 -5.75
C TYR A 172 -14.78 -23.65 -4.22
N LEU A 173 -14.25 -24.70 -3.62
CA LEU A 173 -14.14 -24.89 -2.18
C LEU A 173 -12.70 -24.62 -1.75
N ASP A 174 -12.56 -23.73 -0.77
CA ASP A 174 -11.31 -23.52 -0.04
C ASP A 174 -10.88 -24.79 0.72
N GLU A 175 -9.70 -24.74 1.33
CA GLU A 175 -9.01 -25.89 1.93
C GLU A 175 -9.86 -26.62 2.98
N GLN A 176 -10.45 -25.89 3.92
CA GLN A 176 -11.26 -26.48 5.00
C GLN A 176 -12.60 -26.99 4.48
N ARG A 177 -13.23 -26.28 3.54
CA ARG A 177 -14.48 -26.72 2.89
C ARG A 177 -14.25 -27.96 2.04
N ALA A 178 -13.13 -28.04 1.32
CA ALA A 178 -12.75 -29.20 0.53
C ALA A 178 -12.52 -30.43 1.43
N PHE A 179 -11.91 -30.28 2.62
CA PHE A 179 -11.80 -31.36 3.60
C PHE A 179 -13.18 -31.84 4.09
N CYS A 180 -14.03 -30.90 4.50
CA CYS A 180 -15.39 -31.20 4.99
C CYS A 180 -16.23 -31.92 3.91
N GLU A 181 -16.14 -31.48 2.66
CA GLU A 181 -16.83 -32.11 1.55
C GLU A 181 -16.31 -33.53 1.28
N ARG A 182 -14.99 -33.74 1.29
CA ARG A 182 -14.40 -35.09 1.18
C ARG A 182 -14.89 -36.02 2.29
N ALA A 183 -14.99 -35.53 3.53
CA ALA A 183 -15.52 -36.30 4.65
C ALA A 183 -16.98 -36.72 4.42
N ARG A 184 -17.83 -35.80 3.95
CA ARG A 184 -19.22 -36.12 3.59
C ARG A 184 -19.30 -37.12 2.44
N LEU A 185 -18.51 -36.96 1.39
CA LEU A 185 -18.43 -37.90 0.26
C LEU A 185 -17.97 -39.29 0.70
N CYS A 186 -17.15 -39.38 1.75
CA CYS A 186 -16.74 -40.65 2.35
C CYS A 186 -17.78 -41.25 3.30
N GLY A 187 -18.90 -40.57 3.55
CA GLY A 187 -19.98 -41.02 4.43
C GLY A 187 -19.79 -40.65 5.90
N PHE A 188 -18.91 -39.70 6.23
CA PHE A 188 -18.74 -39.22 7.60
C PHE A 188 -19.61 -37.99 7.85
N PRO A 189 -20.57 -38.06 8.80
CA PRO A 189 -21.34 -36.90 9.19
C PRO A 189 -20.45 -35.90 9.92
N LEU A 190 -20.46 -34.65 9.49
CA LEU A 190 -19.83 -33.55 10.21
C LEU A 190 -20.75 -33.16 11.35
N ARG A 191 -20.28 -33.28 12.60
CA ARG A 191 -21.08 -32.95 13.78
C ARG A 191 -20.56 -31.72 14.48
N VAL A 192 -21.47 -30.98 15.09
CA VAL A 192 -21.13 -29.91 16.03
C VAL A 192 -21.86 -30.11 17.35
N ASP A 193 -21.20 -29.79 18.46
CA ASP A 193 -21.82 -29.79 19.79
C ASP A 193 -22.25 -28.38 20.17
N THR A 194 -23.57 -28.17 20.22
CA THR A 194 -24.17 -26.87 20.56
C THR A 194 -24.28 -26.64 22.06
N SER A 195 -24.01 -27.66 22.88
CA SER A 195 -24.03 -27.55 24.35
C SER A 195 -22.76 -26.90 24.91
N LEU A 196 -21.69 -26.86 24.12
CA LEU A 196 -20.40 -26.34 24.55
C LEU A 196 -20.39 -24.81 24.53
N ARG A 197 -19.80 -24.24 25.58
CA ARG A 197 -19.50 -22.82 25.63
C ARG A 197 -18.04 -22.59 25.26
N ILE A 198 -17.84 -21.90 24.14
CA ILE A 198 -16.53 -21.60 23.59
C ILE A 198 -16.48 -20.10 23.34
N TRP A 199 -15.45 -19.48 23.89
CA TRP A 199 -15.18 -18.07 23.76
C TRP A 199 -14.10 -17.86 22.70
N ARG A 200 -14.32 -16.90 21.82
CA ARG A 200 -13.29 -16.35 20.94
C ARG A 200 -12.71 -15.10 21.58
N MET A 201 -11.41 -15.15 21.85
CA MET A 201 -10.65 -14.05 22.43
C MET A 201 -10.19 -13.10 21.33
N GLY A 202 -10.55 -11.84 21.49
CA GLY A 202 -10.12 -10.73 20.65
C GLY A 202 -10.19 -9.43 21.46
N PHE A 203 -10.58 -8.32 20.83
CA PHE A 203 -10.83 -7.05 21.55
C PHE A 203 -11.92 -7.18 22.63
N SER A 204 -12.86 -8.11 22.45
CA SER A 204 -13.82 -8.58 23.44
C SER A 204 -13.85 -10.12 23.42
N SER A 205 -14.21 -10.75 24.54
CA SER A 205 -14.46 -12.19 24.57
C SER A 205 -15.85 -12.46 23.99
N LEU A 206 -15.94 -13.11 22.84
CA LEU A 206 -17.22 -13.38 22.17
C LEU A 206 -17.63 -14.85 22.36
N SER A 207 -18.90 -15.10 22.63
CA SER A 207 -19.53 -16.43 22.71
C SER A 207 -20.80 -16.41 21.84
N TRP A 208 -21.48 -17.56 21.72
CA TRP A 208 -22.59 -17.73 20.78
C TRP A 208 -23.70 -16.68 20.91
N GLU A 209 -23.96 -16.13 22.10
CA GLU A 209 -24.96 -15.08 22.33
C GLU A 209 -24.68 -13.79 21.55
N ASP A 210 -23.40 -13.52 21.26
CA ASP A 210 -22.93 -12.28 20.65
C ASP A 210 -23.14 -12.25 19.13
N VAL A 211 -23.51 -13.38 18.51
CA VAL A 211 -23.71 -13.50 17.05
C VAL A 211 -24.94 -12.73 16.53
N GLN A 212 -25.97 -12.54 17.36
CA GLN A 212 -27.21 -11.83 16.96
C GLN A 212 -27.42 -10.50 17.70
N SER A 213 -26.77 -10.28 18.85
CA SER A 213 -26.90 -9.05 19.66
C SER A 213 -25.93 -9.10 20.85
N SER A 214 -25.46 -7.94 21.33
CA SER A 214 -24.71 -7.81 22.59
C SER A 214 -25.63 -7.97 23.82
N ARG A 215 -26.15 -9.18 24.03
CA ARG A 215 -27.02 -9.53 25.16
C ARG A 215 -26.21 -9.83 26.43
N PRO A 216 -26.82 -9.73 27.63
CA PRO A 216 -26.23 -10.28 28.84
C PRO A 216 -25.97 -11.79 28.69
N ARG A 217 -24.89 -12.29 29.31
CA ARG A 217 -24.50 -13.70 29.29
C ARG A 217 -25.62 -14.57 29.87
N GLN A 218 -26.08 -15.55 29.09
CA GLN A 218 -27.12 -16.51 29.51
C GLN A 218 -26.57 -17.93 29.59
N SER A 219 -27.21 -18.83 30.34
CA SER A 219 -26.82 -20.25 30.38
C SER A 219 -27.25 -21.03 29.14
N SER A 220 -28.22 -20.50 28.38
CA SER A 220 -28.71 -21.06 27.11
C SER A 220 -29.24 -19.95 26.20
N ALA A 221 -29.33 -20.22 24.90
CA ALA A 221 -30.08 -19.39 23.95
C ALA A 221 -30.65 -20.20 22.79
N GLN A 222 -31.68 -19.64 22.17
CA GLN A 222 -32.35 -20.25 21.03
C GLN A 222 -32.26 -19.31 19.82
N PHE A 223 -31.59 -19.77 18.78
CA PHE A 223 -31.30 -18.99 17.57
C PHE A 223 -32.30 -19.35 16.47
N HIS A 224 -33.01 -18.36 15.95
CA HIS A 224 -33.98 -18.53 14.88
C HIS A 224 -33.43 -18.02 13.56
N LEU A 225 -33.86 -18.65 12.45
CA LEU A 225 -33.61 -18.14 11.10
C LEU A 225 -34.42 -16.86 10.87
N ARG A 226 -33.83 -15.89 10.18
CA ARG A 226 -34.59 -14.73 9.69
C ARG A 226 -35.55 -15.18 8.58
N PRO A 227 -36.79 -14.67 8.51
CA PRO A 227 -37.73 -15.04 7.43
C PRO A 227 -37.12 -14.76 6.05
N GLY A 228 -37.20 -15.74 5.13
CA GLY A 228 -36.75 -15.59 3.73
C GLY A 228 -35.41 -16.23 3.34
N THR A 229 -34.72 -16.95 4.23
CA THR A 229 -33.45 -17.63 3.89
C THR A 229 -33.67 -19.07 3.35
N THR A 230 -33.24 -19.36 2.12
CA THR A 230 -33.36 -20.69 1.47
C THR A 230 -32.05 -21.49 1.40
N SER A 231 -30.92 -20.95 1.86
CA SER A 231 -29.71 -21.71 2.16
C SER A 231 -28.91 -20.98 3.24
N ALA A 232 -28.28 -21.72 4.16
CA ALA A 232 -27.42 -21.14 5.20
C ALA A 232 -26.05 -20.70 4.63
N LYS A 233 -26.06 -19.77 3.66
CA LYS A 233 -24.98 -18.82 3.45
C LYS A 233 -25.55 -17.46 3.84
N PHE A 234 -25.28 -17.04 5.07
CA PHE A 234 -25.76 -15.75 5.55
C PHE A 234 -24.93 -14.62 4.96
N HIS A 235 -25.38 -14.11 3.82
CA HIS A 235 -25.19 -12.72 3.46
C HIS A 235 -26.15 -11.87 4.30
N THR A 236 -25.65 -10.80 4.93
CA THR A 236 -26.49 -9.78 5.56
C THR A 236 -27.01 -8.81 4.50
N VAL A 237 -28.23 -9.01 4.03
CA VAL A 237 -29.07 -7.94 3.46
C VAL A 237 -30.39 -7.93 4.22
N SER A 238 -30.77 -6.74 4.69
CA SER A 238 -31.99 -6.43 5.40
C SER A 238 -33.21 -6.52 4.48
N SER A 239 -34.32 -7.08 4.98
CA SER A 239 -35.63 -6.95 4.34
C SER A 239 -36.59 -6.16 5.24
N LEU A 240 -36.91 -4.94 4.79
CA LEU A 240 -38.20 -4.27 4.99
C LEU A 240 -39.31 -5.16 4.36
N ALA A 241 -40.58 -5.18 4.74
CA ALA A 241 -41.37 -4.67 5.85
C ALA A 241 -42.79 -5.29 5.70
N ASP A 242 -43.71 -4.86 6.57
CA ASP A 242 -45.18 -4.86 6.45
C ASP A 242 -45.96 -6.03 7.09
N SER A 243 -46.99 -5.80 7.92
CA SER A 243 -47.65 -4.56 8.36
C SER A 243 -48.67 -4.86 9.47
N LYS A 244 -48.85 -3.93 10.43
CA LYS A 244 -50.09 -3.16 10.68
C LYS A 244 -50.22 -2.68 12.14
N ASN A 245 -50.43 -1.36 12.22
CA ASN A 245 -51.20 -0.58 13.20
C ASN A 245 -50.69 -0.48 14.65
N SER A 246 -50.06 0.65 14.95
CA SER A 246 -50.77 1.73 15.66
C SER A 246 -50.02 3.06 15.50
N VAL A 247 -50.72 4.06 14.96
CA VAL A 247 -50.29 5.45 14.99
C VAL A 247 -50.30 5.94 16.43
N THR A 248 -49.14 6.33 16.94
CA THR A 248 -49.02 7.40 17.95
C THR A 248 -47.76 8.21 17.65
N ALA A 249 -47.97 9.50 17.38
CA ALA A 249 -46.93 10.51 17.23
C ALA A 249 -46.18 10.76 18.55
N ASN A 250 -44.95 11.27 18.41
CA ASN A 250 -44.06 11.93 19.41
C ASN A 250 -42.94 11.09 20.07
N SER A 251 -41.78 11.00 19.39
CA SER A 251 -40.43 11.42 19.88
C SER A 251 -39.36 10.97 18.86
N PHE A 252 -38.71 11.88 18.13
CA PHE A 252 -37.68 11.52 17.14
C PHE A 252 -36.28 11.61 17.77
N ASP A 253 -35.69 10.46 18.07
CA ASP A 253 -34.40 10.35 18.77
C ASP A 253 -33.19 10.66 17.86
N TYR A 254 -32.18 11.32 18.43
CA TYR A 254 -30.87 11.53 17.82
C TYR A 254 -30.11 10.20 17.71
N GLU A 255 -29.67 9.83 16.51
CA GLU A 255 -28.98 8.57 16.30
C GLU A 255 -27.46 8.75 16.43
N LYS A 256 -26.89 8.18 17.49
CA LYS A 256 -25.45 8.25 17.80
C LYS A 256 -24.75 6.98 17.31
N VAL A 257 -24.21 7.05 16.09
CA VAL A 257 -23.54 5.92 15.42
C VAL A 257 -22.02 6.01 15.47
N ASN A 258 -21.35 4.88 15.62
CA ASN A 258 -19.91 4.78 15.40
C ASN A 258 -19.59 4.93 13.91
N GLU A 259 -18.36 5.36 13.60
CA GLU A 259 -17.92 5.61 12.22
C GLU A 259 -18.08 4.38 11.32
N SER A 260 -17.77 3.18 11.83
CA SER A 260 -17.88 1.91 11.08
C SER A 260 -19.30 1.44 10.84
N GLU A 261 -20.30 2.00 11.54
CA GLU A 261 -21.70 1.64 11.31
C GLU A 261 -22.25 2.31 10.05
N LEU A 262 -21.66 3.41 9.60
CA LEU A 262 -22.06 4.09 8.35
C LEU A 262 -21.77 3.25 7.10
N ASP A 263 -21.00 2.17 7.23
CA ASP A 263 -20.79 1.16 6.19
C ASP A 263 -22.07 0.33 5.93
N ASP A 264 -23.03 0.30 6.87
CA ASP A 264 -24.20 -0.57 6.84
C ASP A 264 -25.16 -0.25 5.68
N PRO A 265 -25.75 -1.28 5.02
CA PRO A 265 -26.75 -1.12 3.97
C PRO A 265 -27.94 -0.21 4.34
N ARG A 266 -28.31 -0.11 5.62
CA ARG A 266 -29.43 0.72 6.09
C ARG A 266 -29.25 2.21 5.81
N PHE A 267 -28.02 2.65 5.55
CA PHE A 267 -27.69 4.01 5.17
C PHE A 267 -27.75 4.25 3.66
N ASP A 268 -27.95 3.20 2.85
CA ASP A 268 -28.16 3.36 1.41
C ASP A 268 -29.49 4.07 1.15
N GLN A 269 -29.44 5.07 0.28
CA GLN A 269 -30.55 5.91 -0.11
C GLN A 269 -31.14 5.39 -1.43
N PRO A 270 -32.46 5.54 -1.63
CA PRO A 270 -33.05 5.33 -2.95
C PRO A 270 -32.48 6.33 -3.96
N ALA A 271 -32.56 5.99 -5.25
CA ALA A 271 -32.12 6.87 -6.31
C ALA A 271 -32.77 8.26 -6.19
N LEU A 272 -31.97 9.29 -6.43
CA LEU A 272 -32.43 10.67 -6.36
C LEU A 272 -33.55 10.90 -7.38
N VAL A 273 -34.64 11.54 -6.94
CA VAL A 273 -35.81 11.83 -7.79
C VAL A 273 -35.38 12.62 -9.03
N GLU A 274 -35.88 12.22 -10.18
CA GLU A 274 -35.57 12.86 -11.47
C GLU A 274 -35.86 14.37 -11.40
N GLY A 275 -34.88 15.19 -11.81
CA GLY A 275 -34.95 16.66 -11.75
C GLY A 275 -34.47 17.31 -10.44
N LYS A 276 -34.21 16.54 -9.35
CA LYS A 276 -33.54 17.07 -8.15
C LYS A 276 -32.03 17.21 -8.41
N ARG A 277 -31.47 18.39 -8.15
CA ARG A 277 -30.02 18.65 -8.26
C ARG A 277 -29.25 18.04 -7.09
N ARG A 278 -28.17 17.30 -7.39
CA ARG A 278 -27.21 16.82 -6.38
C ARG A 278 -26.36 17.98 -5.84
N ARG A 279 -26.21 18.04 -4.53
CA ARG A 279 -25.56 19.12 -3.75
C ARG A 279 -24.42 18.49 -2.95
N LYS A 280 -23.22 18.51 -3.52
CA LYS A 280 -22.04 17.83 -2.97
C LYS A 280 -21.31 18.72 -1.97
N TYR A 281 -20.78 18.14 -0.90
CA TYR A 281 -19.86 18.82 0.00
C TYR A 281 -18.77 17.92 0.56
N PHE A 282 -17.66 18.53 0.96
CA PHE A 282 -16.52 17.85 1.56
C PHE A 282 -16.17 18.45 2.91
N ILE A 283 -16.04 17.60 3.94
CA ILE A 283 -15.49 17.96 5.24
C ILE A 283 -13.98 17.68 5.18
N CYS A 284 -13.21 18.72 4.88
CA CYS A 284 -11.76 18.72 4.88
C CYS A 284 -11.27 18.89 6.33
N SER A 285 -10.61 17.87 6.87
CA SER A 285 -10.18 17.88 8.27
C SER A 285 -8.90 17.09 8.48
N THR A 286 -8.43 17.06 9.72
CA THR A 286 -7.33 16.19 10.17
C THR A 286 -7.82 15.23 11.26
N PRO A 287 -7.11 14.11 11.51
CA PRO A 287 -7.49 13.15 12.54
C PRO A 287 -7.68 13.80 13.92
N CYS A 288 -8.68 13.34 14.68
CA CYS A 288 -9.02 13.84 16.02
C CYS A 288 -9.33 15.35 16.12
N SER A 289 -9.62 16.02 15.00
CA SER A 289 -10.04 17.43 14.98
C SER A 289 -11.41 17.67 15.61
N GLY A 290 -12.28 16.65 15.65
CA GLY A 290 -13.68 16.73 16.07
C GLY A 290 -14.69 16.64 14.92
N SER A 291 -14.20 16.49 13.68
CA SER A 291 -15.03 16.42 12.46
C SER A 291 -16.03 15.25 12.43
N SER A 292 -15.85 14.21 13.26
CA SER A 292 -16.80 13.10 13.38
C SER A 292 -18.14 13.53 14.03
N ILE A 293 -18.11 14.51 14.94
CA ILE A 293 -19.33 15.07 15.54
C ILE A 293 -20.11 15.87 14.50
N LEU A 294 -19.42 16.67 13.69
CA LEU A 294 -20.05 17.38 12.57
C LEU A 294 -20.68 16.39 11.58
N THR A 295 -19.98 15.30 11.28
CA THR A 295 -20.48 14.22 10.42
C THR A 295 -21.81 13.69 10.93
N ARG A 296 -21.91 13.33 12.22
CA ARG A 296 -23.16 12.85 12.84
C ARG A 296 -24.25 13.91 12.91
N GLN A 297 -23.90 15.17 13.17
CA GLN A 297 -24.87 16.27 13.20
C GLN A 297 -25.46 16.52 11.81
N LEU A 298 -24.68 16.45 10.74
CA LEU A 298 -25.17 16.59 9.36
C LEU A 298 -26.01 15.39 8.92
N PHE A 299 -25.57 14.18 9.25
CA PHE A 299 -26.36 12.97 9.07
C PHE A 299 -27.72 13.07 9.80
N ASN A 300 -27.71 13.40 11.09
CA ASN A 300 -28.94 13.61 11.86
C ASN A 300 -29.72 14.84 11.38
N ALA A 301 -29.13 15.79 10.67
CA ALA A 301 -29.87 16.88 10.03
C ALA A 301 -30.58 16.45 8.73
N GLY A 302 -30.31 15.24 8.23
CA GLY A 302 -30.74 14.78 6.91
C GLY A 302 -29.93 15.39 5.76
N ILE A 303 -28.72 15.87 6.02
CA ILE A 303 -27.86 16.55 5.05
C ILE A 303 -26.78 15.58 4.56
N GLY A 304 -27.19 14.64 3.70
CA GLY A 304 -26.34 13.56 3.21
C GLY A 304 -25.96 12.55 4.29
N ILE A 305 -25.18 11.55 3.88
CA ILE A 305 -24.52 10.60 4.77
C ILE A 305 -23.01 10.88 4.69
N PRO A 306 -22.47 11.94 5.34
CA PRO A 306 -21.04 12.18 5.30
C PRO A 306 -20.28 11.04 5.99
N HIS A 307 -19.19 10.58 5.37
CA HIS A 307 -18.36 9.50 5.90
C HIS A 307 -16.94 9.55 5.29
N LEU A 308 -15.98 8.83 5.89
CA LEU A 308 -14.62 8.65 5.38
C LEU A 308 -14.56 7.61 4.24
N TYR A 309 -15.35 7.81 3.19
CA TYR A 309 -15.52 6.86 2.09
C TYR A 309 -14.21 6.40 1.42
N PHE A 310 -13.21 7.27 1.38
CA PHE A 310 -11.90 7.02 0.77
C PHE A 310 -10.88 6.47 1.78
N ASN A 311 -11.32 6.05 2.97
CA ASN A 311 -10.48 5.26 3.87
C ASN A 311 -10.47 3.82 3.36
N PRO A 312 -9.30 3.16 3.23
CA PRO A 312 -9.23 1.80 2.69
C PRO A 312 -10.17 0.81 3.38
N THR A 313 -10.37 0.93 4.70
CA THR A 313 -11.28 0.06 5.44
C THR A 313 -12.73 0.23 4.98
N HIS A 314 -13.21 1.47 4.87
CA HIS A 314 -14.59 1.78 4.48
C HIS A 314 -14.82 1.54 2.99
N LEU A 315 -13.86 1.96 2.15
CA LEU A 315 -13.88 1.74 0.70
C LEU A 315 -14.04 0.26 0.38
N ASN A 316 -13.24 -0.62 1.01
CA ASN A 316 -13.31 -2.05 0.78
C ASN A 316 -14.67 -2.64 1.17
N LYS A 317 -15.18 -2.29 2.35
CA LYS A 317 -16.48 -2.76 2.84
C LYS A 317 -17.64 -2.32 1.94
N LEU A 318 -17.63 -1.06 1.51
CA LEU A 318 -18.66 -0.52 0.63
C LEU A 318 -18.58 -1.11 -0.78
N SER A 319 -17.37 -1.32 -1.30
CA SER A 319 -17.16 -1.98 -2.59
C SER A 319 -17.69 -3.41 -2.56
N GLU A 320 -17.43 -4.15 -1.48
CA GLU A 320 -17.97 -5.49 -1.28
C GLU A 320 -19.50 -5.48 -1.16
N HIS A 321 -20.04 -4.59 -0.32
CA HIS A 321 -21.49 -4.41 -0.14
C HIS A 321 -22.23 -4.10 -1.45
N TRP A 322 -21.65 -3.26 -2.32
CA TRP A 322 -22.24 -2.91 -3.61
C TRP A 322 -21.91 -3.86 -4.76
N GLY A 323 -21.15 -4.94 -4.49
CA GLY A 323 -20.78 -5.94 -5.50
C GLY A 323 -19.83 -5.39 -6.57
N LEU A 324 -18.94 -4.49 -6.18
CA LEU A 324 -17.93 -3.88 -7.05
C LEU A 324 -16.67 -4.74 -7.10
N GLY A 325 -16.12 -4.91 -8.31
CA GLY A 325 -14.79 -5.47 -8.50
C GLY A 325 -13.72 -4.52 -7.94
N LYS A 326 -12.56 -5.06 -7.55
CA LYS A 326 -11.50 -4.28 -6.87
C LYS A 326 -10.83 -3.18 -7.73
N ASP A 327 -11.19 -3.06 -9.01
CA ASP A 327 -10.46 -2.27 -10.01
C ASP A 327 -11.35 -1.26 -10.80
N ASP A 328 -12.39 -0.68 -10.19
CA ASP A 328 -13.24 0.31 -10.86
C ASP A 328 -13.62 1.52 -9.96
N PRO A 329 -12.69 2.45 -9.73
CA PRO A 329 -12.90 3.61 -8.86
C PRO A 329 -13.96 4.59 -9.38
N ALA A 330 -14.12 4.69 -10.71
CA ALA A 330 -15.15 5.52 -11.32
C ALA A 330 -16.56 5.00 -10.98
N ARG A 331 -16.76 3.68 -11.07
CA ARG A 331 -18.01 3.04 -10.66
C ARG A 331 -18.26 3.15 -9.16
N PHE A 332 -17.23 3.02 -8.32
CA PHE A 332 -17.35 3.24 -6.88
C PHE A 332 -17.85 4.65 -6.55
N ILE A 333 -17.31 5.68 -7.21
CA ILE A 333 -17.79 7.06 -7.05
C ILE A 333 -19.23 7.23 -7.51
N GLN A 334 -19.60 6.60 -8.62
CA GLN A 334 -20.97 6.65 -9.12
C GLN A 334 -21.95 6.02 -8.10
N ASP A 335 -21.63 4.84 -7.57
CA ASP A 335 -22.44 4.17 -6.54
C ASP A 335 -22.47 4.97 -5.23
N LEU A 336 -21.36 5.61 -4.83
CA LEU A 336 -21.36 6.55 -3.70
C LEU A 336 -22.39 7.66 -3.91
N LEU A 337 -22.39 8.26 -5.10
CA LEU A 337 -23.28 9.36 -5.40
C LEU A 337 -24.74 8.89 -5.52
N ASP A 338 -24.99 7.69 -6.00
CA ASP A 338 -26.35 7.17 -6.20
C ASP A 338 -26.96 6.65 -4.89
N ARG A 339 -26.13 6.08 -4.01
CA ARG A 339 -26.58 5.39 -2.78
C ARG A 339 -26.37 6.19 -1.51
N ARG A 340 -25.57 7.26 -1.52
CA ARG A 340 -25.31 8.07 -0.31
C ARG A 340 -25.83 9.51 -0.38
N THR A 341 -26.65 9.81 -1.40
CA THR A 341 -27.33 11.10 -1.54
C THR A 341 -28.72 11.06 -0.90
N THR A 342 -29.00 11.93 0.08
CA THR A 342 -30.32 12.01 0.72
C THR A 342 -31.37 12.60 -0.24
N SER A 343 -32.66 12.38 0.04
CA SER A 343 -33.79 12.78 -0.84
C SER A 343 -33.87 14.28 -1.15
N ASN A 344 -33.27 15.12 -0.31
CA ASN A 344 -33.11 16.57 -0.53
C ASN A 344 -31.94 16.93 -1.48
N GLY A 345 -31.26 15.92 -2.04
CA GLY A 345 -30.14 16.05 -2.97
C GLY A 345 -28.77 16.22 -2.31
N ALA A 346 -28.66 16.26 -0.99
CA ALA A 346 -27.39 16.45 -0.30
C ALA A 346 -26.53 15.18 -0.31
N TRP A 347 -25.26 15.33 -0.68
CA TRP A 347 -24.23 14.28 -0.63
C TRP A 347 -22.99 14.85 0.04
N GLY A 348 -22.40 14.12 0.98
CA GLY A 348 -21.26 14.60 1.75
C GLY A 348 -20.18 13.54 1.86
N ALA A 349 -18.92 13.95 1.89
CA ALA A 349 -17.80 13.08 2.26
C ALA A 349 -16.87 13.80 3.24
N ARG A 350 -16.24 13.04 4.14
CA ARG A 350 -15.16 13.54 4.99
C ARG A 350 -13.83 13.04 4.45
N LEU A 351 -12.83 13.92 4.44
CA LEU A 351 -11.50 13.63 3.93
C LEU A 351 -10.43 14.11 4.91
N TYR A 352 -9.40 13.28 5.04
CA TYR A 352 -8.08 13.65 5.53
C TYR A 352 -7.15 13.90 4.35
N TRP A 353 -6.09 14.69 4.56
CA TRP A 353 -5.20 15.09 3.47
C TRP A 353 -4.56 13.88 2.77
N ALA A 354 -4.12 12.88 3.55
CA ALA A 354 -3.54 11.66 3.01
C ALA A 354 -4.46 10.92 2.02
N GLN A 355 -5.78 11.04 2.15
CA GLN A 355 -6.74 10.42 1.21
C GLN A 355 -6.83 11.21 -0.11
N VAL A 356 -6.69 12.55 -0.04
CA VAL A 356 -6.63 13.39 -1.23
C VAL A 356 -5.39 13.08 -2.06
N GLU A 357 -4.26 12.81 -1.39
CA GLU A 357 -3.03 12.42 -2.08
C GLU A 357 -3.16 11.07 -2.80
N ILE A 358 -3.87 10.12 -2.19
CA ILE A 358 -4.05 8.77 -2.76
C ILE A 358 -5.03 8.76 -3.93
N PHE A 359 -6.15 9.50 -3.84
CA PHE A 359 -7.26 9.46 -4.81
C PHE A 359 -7.38 10.77 -5.59
N ARG A 360 -6.26 11.42 -5.91
CA ARG A 360 -6.23 12.78 -6.46
C ARG A 360 -7.07 12.90 -7.73
N GLU A 361 -6.81 12.03 -8.71
CA GLU A 361 -7.46 12.06 -10.03
C GLU A 361 -8.97 11.83 -9.92
N GLU A 362 -9.37 10.85 -9.12
CA GLU A 362 -10.77 10.52 -8.87
C GLU A 362 -11.52 11.65 -8.15
N LEU A 363 -10.87 12.25 -7.13
CA LEU A 363 -11.44 13.31 -6.33
C LEU A 363 -11.52 14.64 -7.08
N GLU A 364 -10.59 14.94 -7.99
CA GLU A 364 -10.63 16.17 -8.80
C GLU A 364 -11.93 16.29 -9.60
N THR A 365 -12.42 15.18 -10.15
CA THR A 365 -13.71 15.14 -10.83
C THR A 365 -14.87 15.34 -9.84
N LEU A 366 -14.78 14.71 -8.67
CA LEU A 366 -15.82 14.79 -7.64
C LEU A 366 -15.90 16.17 -6.98
N PHE A 367 -14.78 16.90 -6.89
CA PHE A 367 -14.63 18.22 -6.30
C PHE A 367 -15.34 19.34 -7.06
N ARG A 368 -15.56 19.18 -8.37
CA ARG A 368 -16.29 20.18 -9.18
C ARG A 368 -17.68 20.43 -8.60
N ASP A 369 -18.09 21.69 -8.58
CA ASP A 369 -19.40 22.13 -8.07
C ASP A 369 -19.73 21.67 -6.63
N SER A 370 -18.71 21.52 -5.78
CA SER A 370 -18.87 21.08 -4.39
C SER A 370 -18.61 22.20 -3.39
N LEU A 371 -19.33 22.14 -2.27
CA LEU A 371 -19.08 23.00 -1.10
C LEU A 371 -17.93 22.41 -0.26
N PHE A 372 -16.90 23.20 0.02
CA PHE A 372 -15.81 22.79 0.90
C PHE A 372 -16.01 23.32 2.32
N LEU A 373 -15.90 22.43 3.30
CA LEU A 373 -15.98 22.71 4.73
C LEU A 373 -14.61 22.43 5.34
N TYR A 374 -13.94 23.44 5.88
CA TYR A 374 -12.65 23.24 6.53
C TYR A 374 -12.82 23.17 8.04
N PHE A 375 -12.77 21.96 8.60
CA PHE A 375 -12.94 21.70 10.03
C PHE A 375 -11.56 21.54 10.69
N TYR A 376 -11.21 22.49 11.56
CA TYR A 376 -9.88 22.54 12.19
C TYR A 376 -9.99 22.84 13.69
N ARG A 377 -8.92 22.55 14.42
CA ARG A 377 -8.79 22.74 15.86
C ARG A 377 -7.59 23.63 16.16
N GLU A 378 -7.78 24.70 16.93
CA GLU A 378 -6.69 25.64 17.25
C GLU A 378 -5.73 25.05 18.28
N ASP A 379 -6.24 24.30 19.27
CA ASP A 379 -5.41 23.60 20.25
C ASP A 379 -4.81 22.31 19.66
N ILE A 380 -3.75 22.49 18.87
CA ILE A 380 -3.01 21.40 18.23
C ILE A 380 -2.40 20.44 19.26
N ASN A 381 -1.99 20.93 20.44
CA ASN A 381 -1.42 20.08 21.48
C ASN A 381 -2.46 19.10 22.00
N ALA A 382 -3.67 19.59 22.29
CA ALA A 382 -4.77 18.73 22.71
C ALA A 382 -5.25 17.79 21.59
N GLN A 383 -5.19 18.23 20.32
CA GLN A 383 -5.48 17.37 19.17
C GLN A 383 -4.47 16.23 19.04
N SER A 384 -3.18 16.55 19.10
CA SER A 384 -2.06 15.62 18.93
C SER A 384 -2.03 14.57 20.04
N LEU A 385 -2.29 15.00 21.27
CA LEU A 385 -2.44 14.10 22.40
C LEU A 385 -3.63 13.15 22.22
N SER A 386 -4.76 13.66 21.72
CA SER A 386 -5.94 12.82 21.44
C SER A 386 -5.67 11.82 20.32
N TYR A 387 -4.95 12.23 19.27
CA TYR A 387 -4.54 11.37 18.16
C TYR A 387 -3.58 10.27 18.60
N HIS A 388 -2.55 10.63 19.37
CA HIS A 388 -1.59 9.68 19.95
C HIS A 388 -2.30 8.62 20.81
N LEU A 389 -3.18 9.05 21.72
CA LEU A 389 -3.93 8.12 22.57
C LEU A 389 -4.85 7.23 21.76
N SER A 390 -5.51 7.75 20.72
CA SER A 390 -6.41 6.97 19.87
C SER A 390 -5.64 5.93 19.04
N ARG A 391 -4.44 6.27 18.52
CA ARG A 391 -3.55 5.33 17.82
C ARG A 391 -2.97 4.27 18.75
N SER A 392 -2.47 4.69 19.90
CA SER A 392 -1.81 3.80 20.87
C SER A 392 -2.79 2.84 21.55
N SER A 393 -4.06 3.23 21.69
CA SER A 393 -5.10 2.38 22.26
C SER A 393 -5.95 1.65 21.21
N GLY A 394 -5.94 2.11 19.96
CA GLY A 394 -6.85 1.66 18.91
C GLY A 394 -8.31 2.10 19.10
N ILE A 395 -8.62 2.93 20.10
CA ILE A 395 -9.98 3.39 20.43
C ILE A 395 -10.28 4.70 19.71
N TRP A 396 -11.24 4.66 18.79
CA TRP A 396 -11.78 5.83 18.09
C TRP A 396 -13.30 5.96 18.19
N SER A 397 -13.97 4.93 18.74
CA SER A 397 -15.42 4.84 18.86
C SER A 397 -15.98 5.72 19.98
N LEU A 398 -17.29 5.89 19.94
CA LEU A 398 -18.04 6.66 20.94
C LEU A 398 -18.31 5.86 22.20
N ASP A 399 -18.29 4.53 22.14
CA ASP A 399 -18.56 3.63 23.26
C ASP A 399 -17.28 3.14 23.96
N GLY A 400 -16.11 3.60 23.49
CA GLY A 400 -14.81 3.19 24.03
C GLY A 400 -14.30 1.84 23.49
N SER A 401 -15.01 1.21 22.54
CA SER A 401 -14.53 0.03 21.83
C SER A 401 -13.29 0.32 20.96
N ARG A 402 -12.42 -0.67 20.82
CA ARG A 402 -11.29 -0.59 19.89
C ARG A 402 -11.79 -0.81 18.47
N THR A 403 -11.56 0.16 17.60
CA THR A 403 -11.95 0.11 16.18
C THR A 403 -10.77 -0.13 15.25
N THR A 404 -9.54 0.00 15.77
CA THR A 404 -8.30 -0.25 15.02
C THR A 404 -7.32 -1.04 15.87
N ARG A 405 -6.33 -1.67 15.23
CA ARG A 405 -5.23 -2.31 15.93
C ARG A 405 -4.39 -1.24 16.65
N PRO A 406 -4.11 -1.38 17.95
CA PRO A 406 -3.21 -0.47 18.67
C PRO A 406 -1.79 -0.55 18.09
N ASP A 407 -1.10 0.59 17.96
CA ASP A 407 0.29 0.64 17.50
C ASP A 407 1.24 -0.04 18.52
N SER A 408 1.03 0.18 19.83
CA SER A 408 1.59 -0.57 20.97
C SER A 408 1.04 0.01 22.29
N GLU A 409 0.56 -0.83 23.20
CA GLU A 409 0.08 -0.39 24.53
C GLU A 409 1.22 0.18 25.40
N ASP A 410 2.46 -0.25 25.18
CA ASP A 410 3.65 0.22 25.92
C ASP A 410 4.03 1.68 25.64
N ARG A 411 3.35 2.34 24.67
CA ARG A 411 3.65 3.72 24.23
C ARG A 411 2.61 4.76 24.64
N LEU A 412 1.66 4.42 25.52
CA LEU A 412 0.60 5.36 25.95
C LEU A 412 1.15 6.70 26.50
N ALA A 413 2.29 6.68 27.21
CA ALA A 413 2.94 7.85 27.79
C ALA A 413 4.15 8.39 26.97
N ASP A 414 4.23 8.09 25.67
CA ASP A 414 5.33 8.50 24.80
C ASP A 414 5.20 9.96 24.32
N LEU A 415 6.00 10.87 24.91
CA LEU A 415 6.03 12.29 24.56
C LEU A 415 6.54 12.55 23.14
N GLN A 416 7.48 11.73 22.65
CA GLN A 416 8.07 11.90 21.33
C GLN A 416 7.02 11.58 20.25
N ALA A 417 6.26 10.50 20.43
CA ALA A 417 5.13 10.17 19.56
C ALA A 417 4.05 11.27 19.52
N VAL A 418 3.78 11.96 20.64
CA VAL A 418 2.87 13.13 20.65
C VAL A 418 3.41 14.30 19.83
N ARG A 419 4.72 14.55 19.85
CA ARG A 419 5.36 15.60 19.03
C ARG A 419 5.38 15.25 17.54
N GLU A 420 5.51 13.97 17.21
CA GLU A 420 5.36 13.47 15.84
C GLU A 420 3.92 13.64 15.33
N ALA A 421 2.93 13.32 16.16
CA ALA A 421 1.51 13.58 15.89
C ALA A 421 1.24 15.07 15.63
N GLU A 422 1.81 15.96 16.44
CA GLU A 422 1.72 17.42 16.23
C GLU A 422 2.30 17.84 14.88
N THR A 423 3.47 17.32 14.55
CA THR A 423 4.14 17.62 13.28
C THR A 423 3.28 17.19 12.09
N LEU A 424 2.70 16.00 12.15
CA LEU A 424 1.78 15.48 11.13
C LEU A 424 0.54 16.38 10.99
N ILE A 425 -0.17 16.67 12.08
CA ILE A 425 -1.40 17.48 12.06
C ILE A 425 -1.13 18.87 11.50
N ARG A 426 -0.03 19.52 11.92
CA ARG A 426 0.36 20.83 11.37
C ARG A 426 0.66 20.75 9.87
N SER A 427 1.25 19.64 9.42
CA SER A 427 1.52 19.42 8.00
C SER A 427 0.25 19.28 7.20
N GLU A 428 -0.68 18.41 7.61
CA GLU A 428 -1.94 18.23 6.90
C GLU A 428 -2.79 19.51 6.87
N ASN A 429 -2.82 20.28 7.97
CA ASN A 429 -3.50 21.59 8.00
C ASN A 429 -2.90 22.56 6.96
N ARG A 430 -1.57 22.64 6.86
CA ARG A 430 -0.91 23.47 5.82
C ARG A 430 -1.27 23.02 4.41
N CYS A 431 -1.36 21.72 4.18
CA CYS A 431 -1.66 21.18 2.87
C CYS A 431 -3.10 21.49 2.45
N TRP A 432 -4.07 21.36 3.38
CA TRP A 432 -5.45 21.83 3.15
C TRP A 432 -5.50 23.32 2.81
N GLU A 433 -4.82 24.16 3.59
CA GLU A 433 -4.79 25.60 3.33
C GLU A 433 -4.14 25.94 1.99
N GLN A 434 -3.09 25.21 1.60
CA GLN A 434 -2.45 25.37 0.30
C GLN A 434 -3.37 24.96 -0.83
N PHE A 435 -4.03 23.80 -0.72
CA PHE A 435 -5.03 23.34 -1.68
C PHE A 435 -6.14 24.37 -1.92
N PHE A 436 -6.67 24.97 -0.85
CA PHE A 436 -7.68 26.02 -0.98
C PHE A 436 -7.12 27.28 -1.66
N ARG A 437 -5.87 27.65 -1.39
CA ARG A 437 -5.21 28.78 -2.07
C ARG A 437 -5.00 28.50 -3.56
N ASP A 438 -4.44 27.34 -3.89
CA ASP A 438 -4.08 26.96 -5.26
C ASP A 438 -5.31 26.89 -6.17
N LEU A 439 -6.39 26.27 -5.66
CA LEU A 439 -7.65 26.16 -6.39
C LEU A 439 -8.60 27.36 -6.19
N LYS A 440 -8.16 28.39 -5.47
CA LYS A 440 -8.95 29.59 -5.15
C LYS A 440 -10.33 29.25 -4.54
N ILE A 441 -10.36 28.21 -3.70
CA ILE A 441 -11.55 27.76 -2.98
C ILE A 441 -11.65 28.57 -1.69
N GLU A 442 -12.82 29.15 -1.43
CA GLU A 442 -13.16 29.73 -0.13
C GLU A 442 -13.97 28.73 0.71
N PRO A 443 -13.33 27.92 1.57
CA PRO A 443 -14.05 26.94 2.36
C PRO A 443 -14.85 27.61 3.49
N LEU A 444 -15.99 27.01 3.87
CA LEU A 444 -16.65 27.35 5.12
C LEU A 444 -15.80 26.82 6.28
N LYS A 445 -15.10 27.73 6.97
CA LYS A 445 -14.24 27.39 8.11
C LYS A 445 -15.07 27.12 9.36
N ILE A 446 -14.83 25.97 10.00
CA ILE A 446 -15.48 25.54 11.22
C ILE A 446 -14.40 25.25 12.25
N ARG A 447 -14.32 26.11 13.26
CA ARG A 447 -13.36 25.97 14.36
C ARG A 447 -13.93 25.09 15.46
N TYR A 448 -13.20 24.05 15.85
CA TYR A 448 -13.57 23.11 16.90
C TYR A 448 -14.02 23.80 18.20
N GLU A 449 -13.25 24.78 18.69
CA GLU A 449 -13.50 25.47 19.96
C GLU A 449 -14.79 26.29 19.96
N HIS A 450 -15.20 26.80 18.80
CA HIS A 450 -16.50 27.45 18.65
C HIS A 450 -17.61 26.41 18.45
N TYR A 451 -17.32 25.36 17.69
CA TYR A 451 -18.28 24.31 17.39
C TYR A 451 -18.74 23.56 18.64
N THR A 452 -17.83 23.36 19.61
CA THR A 452 -18.15 22.66 20.86
C THR A 452 -19.23 23.34 21.70
N THR A 453 -19.39 24.66 21.54
CA THR A 453 -20.38 25.48 22.26
C THR A 453 -21.57 25.88 21.40
N ASN A 454 -21.53 25.67 20.08
CA ASN A 454 -22.57 26.09 19.14
C ASN A 454 -22.65 25.17 17.91
N GLN A 455 -23.18 23.96 18.08
CA GLN A 455 -23.27 22.96 17.01
C GLN A 455 -24.33 23.29 15.96
N HIS A 456 -25.43 23.95 16.34
CA HIS A 456 -26.53 24.24 15.44
C HIS A 456 -26.14 25.25 14.35
N THR A 457 -25.31 26.25 14.67
CA THR A 457 -24.99 27.33 13.74
C THR A 457 -24.27 26.82 12.49
N PRO A 458 -23.23 25.97 12.57
CA PRO A 458 -22.61 25.41 11.36
C PRO A 458 -23.56 24.52 10.56
N VAL A 459 -24.43 23.73 11.20
CA VAL A 459 -25.43 22.90 10.49
C VAL A 459 -26.36 23.77 9.64
N ILE A 460 -26.90 24.86 10.21
CA ILE A 460 -27.75 25.81 9.50
C ILE A 460 -26.99 26.45 8.32
N LYS A 461 -25.78 26.96 8.56
CA LYS A 461 -24.96 27.61 7.52
C LYS A 461 -24.60 26.68 6.36
N ILE A 462 -24.32 25.40 6.67
CA ILE A 462 -24.05 24.38 5.65
C ILE A 462 -25.30 24.14 4.81
N ALA A 463 -26.47 24.00 5.45
CA ALA A 463 -27.74 23.82 4.74
C ALA A 463 -28.04 25.00 3.81
N GLU A 464 -27.86 26.24 4.29
CA GLU A 464 -28.04 27.46 3.50
C GLU A 464 -27.09 27.51 2.30
N LYS A 465 -25.80 27.20 2.48
CA LYS A 465 -24.82 27.16 1.38
C LYS A 465 -25.08 26.04 0.37
N LEU A 466 -25.74 24.95 0.79
CA LEU A 466 -26.22 23.90 -0.11
C LEU A 466 -27.53 24.27 -0.81
N GLY A 467 -28.17 25.38 -0.45
CA GLY A 467 -29.47 25.80 -1.00
C GLY A 467 -30.65 24.96 -0.49
N LEU A 468 -30.54 24.39 0.71
CA LEU A 468 -31.62 23.67 1.37
C LEU A 468 -32.58 24.66 2.05
N THR A 469 -33.88 24.47 1.84
CA THR A 469 -34.93 25.23 2.54
C THR A 469 -35.16 24.68 3.95
N ARG A 470 -35.82 25.46 4.83
CA ARG A 470 -36.02 25.09 6.24
C ARG A 470 -36.75 23.75 6.45
N ASN A 471 -37.57 23.33 5.49
CA ASN A 471 -38.33 22.08 5.54
C ASN A 471 -37.55 20.89 4.95
N GLU A 472 -36.37 21.12 4.35
CA GLU A 472 -35.54 20.06 3.73
C GLU A 472 -34.46 19.51 4.67
N PHE A 473 -34.29 20.08 5.87
CA PHE A 473 -33.34 19.60 6.87
C PHE A 473 -33.85 19.88 8.28
N ARG A 474 -33.32 19.15 9.27
CA ARG A 474 -33.63 19.33 10.70
C ARG A 474 -32.42 19.88 11.46
N ILE A 475 -32.67 20.43 12.64
CA ILE A 475 -31.59 20.79 13.58
C ILE A 475 -31.61 19.71 14.68
N PRO A 476 -30.61 18.82 14.73
CA PRO A 476 -30.52 17.84 15.79
C PRO A 476 -30.19 18.52 17.13
N PRO A 477 -30.50 17.89 18.27
CA PRO A 477 -29.96 18.34 19.55
C PRO A 477 -28.42 18.28 19.54
N ALA A 478 -27.77 19.20 20.26
CA ALA A 478 -26.31 19.22 20.37
C ALA A 478 -25.78 17.94 21.05
N GLU A 479 -24.73 17.35 20.50
CA GLU A 479 -24.09 16.16 21.06
C GLU A 479 -23.07 16.53 22.15
N PRO A 480 -23.15 15.98 23.37
CA PRO A 480 -22.15 16.26 24.41
C PRO A 480 -20.80 15.64 24.04
N PHE A 481 -19.72 16.41 24.27
CA PHE A 481 -18.35 15.93 24.08
C PHE A 481 -17.91 15.10 25.28
N VAL A 482 -18.15 13.79 25.23
CA VAL A 482 -17.68 12.85 26.26
C VAL A 482 -16.53 12.03 25.70
N ALA A 483 -15.36 12.15 26.33
CA ALA A 483 -14.22 11.27 26.02
C ALA A 483 -14.28 10.05 26.93
N HIS A 484 -14.42 8.86 26.35
CA HIS A 484 -14.35 7.59 27.07
C HIS A 484 -12.88 7.17 27.15
N LEU A 485 -12.17 7.65 28.17
CA LEU A 485 -10.79 7.26 28.45
C LEU A 485 -10.78 6.24 29.60
N SER A 486 -9.98 5.19 29.48
CA SER A 486 -9.67 4.33 30.63
C SER A 486 -8.93 5.11 31.72
N SER A 487 -8.82 4.53 32.93
CA SER A 487 -8.00 5.10 34.00
C SER A 487 -6.56 5.32 33.55
N GLU A 488 -5.95 4.32 32.89
CA GLU A 488 -4.59 4.37 32.36
C GLU A 488 -4.41 5.45 31.30
N MET A 489 -5.36 5.59 30.36
CA MET A 489 -5.30 6.64 29.34
C MET A 489 -5.47 8.03 29.95
N SER A 490 -6.30 8.15 30.99
CA SER A 490 -6.51 9.41 31.69
C SER A 490 -5.24 9.85 32.44
N GLU A 491 -4.54 8.88 33.04
CA GLU A 491 -3.26 9.11 33.70
C GLU A 491 -2.16 9.48 32.70
N ALA A 492 -1.99 8.70 31.62
CA ALA A 492 -1.04 9.00 30.56
C ALA A 492 -1.30 10.37 29.91
N LYS A 493 -2.58 10.71 29.69
CA LYS A 493 -2.98 12.03 29.17
C LYS A 493 -2.59 13.16 30.12
N ALA A 494 -2.75 12.98 31.43
CA ALA A 494 -2.36 13.98 32.42
C ALA A 494 -0.83 14.15 32.47
N GLN A 495 -0.07 13.04 32.49
CA GLN A 495 1.39 13.04 32.47
C GLN A 495 1.95 13.73 31.23
N LEU A 496 1.48 13.34 30.04
CA LEU A 496 1.91 13.93 28.77
C LEU A 496 1.55 15.41 28.66
N ARG A 497 0.37 15.81 29.15
CA ARG A 497 -0.04 17.22 29.16
C ARG A 497 0.87 18.08 30.03
N GLU A 498 1.36 17.55 31.15
CA GLU A 498 2.32 18.26 32.00
C GLU A 498 3.70 18.31 31.34
N ALA A 499 4.15 17.20 30.76
CA ALA A 499 5.43 17.12 30.05
C ALA A 499 5.51 18.08 28.84
N LEU A 500 4.38 18.34 28.16
CA LEU A 500 4.28 19.32 27.08
C LEU A 500 4.44 20.78 27.54
N LYS A 501 4.33 21.09 28.85
CA LYS A 501 4.57 22.43 29.38
C LYS A 501 6.06 22.73 29.63
N MET A 502 6.88 21.68 29.78
CA MET A 502 8.30 21.85 30.00
C MET A 502 9.03 22.16 28.68
N PRO A 503 9.99 23.10 28.67
CA PRO A 503 10.83 23.30 27.49
C PRO A 503 11.57 21.99 27.20
N PRO A 504 11.74 21.61 25.92
CA PRO A 504 12.42 20.37 25.57
C PRO A 504 13.81 20.32 26.21
N GLU A 505 14.18 19.19 26.82
CA GLU A 505 15.58 18.95 27.18
C GLU A 505 16.47 19.17 25.94
N PRO A 506 17.71 19.64 26.11
CA PRO A 506 18.64 19.82 25.01
C PRO A 506 19.07 18.45 24.45
N VAL A 507 18.21 17.86 23.64
CA VAL A 507 18.55 16.84 22.67
C VAL A 507 19.52 17.49 21.69
N ARG A 508 20.64 16.81 21.38
CA ARG A 508 21.56 17.22 20.31
C ARG A 508 20.73 17.62 19.09
N ARG A 509 20.80 18.88 18.70
CA ARG A 509 20.01 19.48 17.61
C ARG A 509 20.17 18.63 16.34
N ILE A 510 19.15 17.83 16.05
CA ILE A 510 18.76 17.51 14.69
C ILE A 510 17.83 18.65 14.29
N SER A 511 18.26 19.43 13.30
CA SER A 511 17.43 20.51 12.77
C SER A 511 16.12 19.93 12.23
N PRO A 512 14.97 20.59 12.46
CA PRO A 512 13.70 20.18 11.89
C PRO A 512 13.78 20.24 10.36
N ILE A 513 13.29 19.19 9.70
CA ILE A 513 13.08 19.20 8.25
C ILE A 513 11.89 20.14 7.97
N PRO A 514 12.07 21.25 7.23
CA PRO A 514 11.00 22.17 6.89
C PRO A 514 9.94 21.52 6.00
N ALA A 515 8.69 21.85 6.23
CA ALA A 515 7.52 21.36 5.48
C ALA A 515 7.33 22.03 4.10
N SER A 516 8.43 22.29 3.40
CA SER A 516 8.45 22.77 2.01
C SER A 516 9.30 21.89 1.09
N ARG A 517 9.77 20.73 1.55
CA ARG A 517 10.66 19.89 0.75
C ARG A 517 9.89 18.74 0.13
N LYS A 518 9.75 18.78 -1.22
CA LYS A 518 10.04 17.61 -2.06
C LYS A 518 11.17 16.86 -1.35
N PHE A 519 10.97 15.58 -1.00
CA PHE A 519 12.04 14.79 -0.36
C PHE A 519 13.35 15.12 -1.07
N PRO A 520 14.43 15.49 -0.35
CA PRO A 520 15.61 16.03 -1.00
C PRO A 520 16.12 14.98 -1.98
N ARG A 521 15.83 15.17 -3.26
CA ARG A 521 16.62 14.65 -4.34
C ARG A 521 18.05 15.09 -4.06
N ASN A 522 19.03 14.24 -4.28
CA ASN A 522 20.43 14.67 -4.26
C ASN A 522 20.58 15.73 -5.36
N SER A 523 20.44 17.01 -4.99
CA SER A 523 20.51 18.10 -5.95
C SER A 523 21.93 18.15 -6.47
N MET A 524 22.11 17.86 -7.76
CA MET A 524 23.42 17.87 -8.40
C MET A 524 23.82 19.30 -8.78
N ARG A 525 23.84 20.19 -7.78
CA ARG A 525 24.19 21.61 -7.92
C ARG A 525 25.70 21.86 -7.87
N THR A 526 26.50 20.81 -8.01
CA THR A 526 27.95 20.93 -8.16
C THR A 526 28.28 21.23 -9.61
N VAL A 527 29.32 22.03 -9.84
CA VAL A 527 29.82 22.30 -11.19
C VAL A 527 30.15 20.98 -11.88
N ALA A 528 29.62 20.79 -13.10
CA ALA A 528 29.86 19.60 -13.89
C ALA A 528 31.36 19.47 -14.21
N THR A 529 31.98 18.36 -13.83
CA THR A 529 33.40 18.08 -14.09
C THR A 529 33.54 16.84 -14.97
N LYS A 530 34.51 16.87 -15.89
CA LYS A 530 34.81 15.70 -16.72
C LYS A 530 35.17 14.51 -15.84
N LEU A 531 34.59 13.35 -16.14
CA LEU A 531 34.92 12.10 -15.45
C LEU A 531 36.40 11.75 -15.69
N ALA A 532 37.05 11.19 -14.66
CA ALA A 532 38.40 10.68 -14.78
C ALA A 532 38.47 9.54 -15.81
N GLU A 533 39.61 9.37 -16.48
CA GLU A 533 39.82 8.26 -17.43
C GLU A 533 39.69 6.88 -16.77
N SER A 534 39.90 6.81 -15.46
CA SER A 534 39.74 5.59 -14.65
C SER A 534 38.30 5.28 -14.25
N PHE A 535 37.33 6.16 -14.56
CA PHE A 535 35.93 5.93 -14.25
C PHE A 535 35.29 4.95 -15.25
N PRO A 536 34.39 4.04 -14.82
CA PRO A 536 33.99 3.77 -13.43
C PRO A 536 34.95 2.81 -12.72
N ARG A 537 35.39 3.17 -11.51
CA ARG A 537 36.08 2.24 -10.60
C ARG A 537 35.03 1.44 -9.84
N ILE A 538 34.90 0.16 -10.17
CA ILE A 538 33.96 -0.77 -9.51
C ILE A 538 34.74 -1.77 -8.68
N LYS A 539 34.36 -1.94 -7.41
CA LYS A 539 34.92 -3.00 -6.52
C LYS A 539 33.80 -3.93 -6.05
N ALA A 540 34.09 -5.23 -6.00
CA ALA A 540 33.13 -6.27 -5.63
C ALA A 540 33.27 -6.71 -4.16
N TYR A 541 32.14 -6.97 -3.52
CA TYR A 541 32.00 -7.40 -2.14
C TYR A 541 30.98 -8.54 -2.07
N ALA A 542 31.34 -9.65 -1.44
CA ALA A 542 30.45 -10.80 -1.28
C ALA A 542 30.04 -10.95 0.19
N LEU A 543 28.76 -11.15 0.46
CA LEU A 543 28.23 -11.35 1.81
C LEU A 543 27.82 -12.80 2.01
N THR A 544 28.17 -13.33 3.17
CA THR A 544 27.80 -14.69 3.54
C THR A 544 27.59 -14.81 5.05
N TYR A 545 27.17 -15.98 5.49
CA TYR A 545 27.09 -16.40 6.88
C TYR A 545 27.72 -17.78 7.05
N PRO A 546 28.17 -18.16 8.26
CA PRO A 546 28.95 -19.39 8.47
C PRO A 546 28.30 -20.68 7.93
N ALA A 547 26.96 -20.72 7.88
CA ALA A 547 26.22 -21.88 7.37
C ALA A 547 26.22 -22.01 5.83
N ASN A 548 26.61 -20.96 5.09
CA ASN A 548 26.54 -20.89 3.63
C ASN A 548 27.90 -20.88 2.94
N ILE A 549 29.00 -21.19 3.63
CA ILE A 549 30.35 -21.17 3.04
C ILE A 549 30.46 -22.03 1.78
N GLU A 550 29.76 -23.16 1.73
CA GLU A 550 29.75 -24.01 0.53
C GLU A 550 29.04 -23.33 -0.66
N SER A 551 27.94 -22.61 -0.40
CA SER A 551 27.24 -21.79 -1.39
C SER A 551 28.13 -20.64 -1.87
N LEU A 552 28.81 -19.94 -0.95
CA LEU A 552 29.76 -18.89 -1.29
C LEU A 552 30.84 -19.42 -2.23
N ASN A 553 31.43 -20.58 -1.94
CA ASN A 553 32.48 -21.15 -2.78
C ASN A 553 32.01 -21.38 -4.22
N LEU A 554 30.77 -21.85 -4.41
CA LEU A 554 30.18 -22.01 -5.74
C LEU A 554 29.98 -20.66 -6.45
N THR A 555 29.51 -19.65 -5.72
CA THR A 555 29.38 -18.28 -6.22
C THR A 555 30.75 -17.72 -6.64
N LEU A 556 31.78 -17.86 -5.81
CA LEU A 556 33.13 -17.39 -6.11
C LEU A 556 33.76 -18.14 -7.29
N ASP A 557 33.56 -19.45 -7.40
CA ASP A 557 34.02 -20.25 -8.53
C ASP A 557 33.34 -19.84 -9.85
N ASP A 558 32.07 -19.44 -9.80
CA ASP A 558 31.38 -18.90 -10.97
C ASP A 558 31.87 -17.49 -11.30
N PHE A 559 32.05 -16.63 -10.29
CA PHE A 559 32.57 -15.27 -10.43
C PHE A 559 33.97 -15.26 -11.07
N ARG A 560 34.87 -16.18 -10.67
CA ARG A 560 36.21 -16.37 -11.26
C ARG A 560 36.19 -16.70 -12.75
N LYS A 561 35.10 -17.29 -13.25
CA LYS A 561 34.95 -17.63 -14.68
C LYS A 561 34.45 -16.46 -15.51
N SER A 562 34.05 -15.36 -14.87
CA SER A 562 33.70 -14.11 -15.55
C SER A 562 34.93 -13.29 -15.92
N ASP A 563 34.73 -12.24 -16.70
CA ASP A 563 35.74 -11.24 -17.07
C ASP A 563 36.10 -10.25 -15.95
N TRP A 564 35.69 -10.51 -14.70
CA TRP A 564 35.93 -9.59 -13.59
C TRP A 564 37.41 -9.41 -13.22
N GLY A 565 38.16 -10.52 -13.16
CA GLY A 565 39.60 -10.56 -12.92
C GLY A 565 40.05 -10.54 -11.44
N GLU A 566 39.43 -9.72 -10.59
CA GLU A 566 39.75 -9.64 -9.16
C GLU A 566 38.85 -10.52 -8.27
N GLU A 567 39.33 -10.97 -7.10
CA GLU A 567 38.44 -11.63 -6.11
C GLU A 567 37.59 -10.58 -5.38
N PRO A 568 36.30 -10.86 -5.09
CA PRO A 568 35.48 -9.99 -4.26
C PRO A 568 35.95 -10.05 -2.79
N GLU A 569 35.82 -8.93 -2.08
CA GLU A 569 36.09 -8.90 -0.64
C GLU A 569 34.94 -9.56 0.13
N VAL A 570 35.23 -10.61 0.91
CA VAL A 570 34.21 -11.45 1.54
C VAL A 570 33.90 -11.01 2.96
N PHE A 571 32.62 -10.76 3.25
CA PHE A 571 32.07 -10.41 4.55
C PHE A 571 31.28 -11.58 5.14
N VAL A 572 31.96 -12.42 5.90
CA VAL A 572 31.31 -13.48 6.69
C VAL A 572 30.69 -12.87 7.94
N GLN A 573 29.41 -13.15 8.19
CA GLN A 573 28.76 -12.81 9.46
C GLN A 573 29.56 -13.41 10.63
N PRO A 574 29.87 -12.63 11.69
CA PRO A 574 30.52 -13.16 12.88
C PRO A 574 29.72 -14.34 13.48
N SER A 575 30.42 -15.40 13.86
CA SER A 575 29.82 -16.66 14.32
C SER A 575 29.10 -16.53 15.67
N ASP A 576 29.45 -15.53 16.45
CA ASP A 576 28.86 -15.18 17.75
C ASP A 576 27.57 -14.36 17.62
N TRP A 577 27.25 -13.84 16.43
CA TRP A 577 26.02 -13.09 16.21
C TRP A 577 24.81 -14.02 16.07
N PRO A 578 23.65 -13.69 16.67
CA PRO A 578 22.44 -14.51 16.55
C PRO A 578 21.98 -14.59 15.10
N LYS A 579 21.42 -15.73 14.69
CA LYS A 579 20.78 -15.83 13.36
C LYS A 579 19.53 -14.95 13.34
N GLY A 580 19.43 -14.05 12.36
CA GLY A 580 18.28 -13.17 12.22
C GLY A 580 18.51 -11.99 11.28
N LYS A 581 17.43 -11.27 10.97
CA LYS A 581 17.43 -10.12 10.04
C LYS A 581 18.34 -8.98 10.48
N ASP A 582 18.49 -8.77 11.79
CA ASP A 582 19.36 -7.72 12.32
C ASP A 582 20.84 -8.02 12.08
N SER A 583 21.26 -9.27 12.31
CA SER A 583 22.64 -9.72 12.06
C SER A 583 22.98 -9.67 10.57
N ALA A 584 22.04 -10.05 9.69
CA ALA A 584 22.19 -9.92 8.25
C ALA A 584 22.35 -8.45 7.83
N SER A 585 21.45 -7.57 8.32
CA SER A 585 21.50 -6.12 8.07
C SER A 585 22.79 -5.47 8.57
N ASN A 586 23.29 -5.90 9.72
CA ASN A 586 24.55 -5.41 10.28
C ASN A 586 25.77 -5.91 9.49
N ASN A 587 25.73 -7.15 8.97
CA ASN A 587 26.79 -7.65 8.09
C ASN A 587 26.80 -6.89 6.77
N TYR A 588 25.62 -6.57 6.22
CA TYR A 588 25.45 -5.70 5.07
C TYR A 588 26.09 -4.32 5.28
N LYS A 589 25.83 -3.70 6.44
CA LYS A 589 26.42 -2.41 6.81
C LYS A 589 27.96 -2.44 6.80
N ARG A 590 28.59 -3.54 7.22
CA ARG A 590 30.05 -3.68 7.19
C ARG A 590 30.60 -3.59 5.76
N ALA A 591 29.95 -4.24 4.80
CA ALA A 591 30.32 -4.15 3.39
C ALA A 591 30.12 -2.72 2.85
N LEU A 592 29.00 -2.05 3.18
CA LEU A 592 28.75 -0.66 2.76
C LEU A 592 29.80 0.33 3.32
N LEU A 593 30.17 0.18 4.59
CA LEU A 593 31.22 0.99 5.22
C LEU A 593 32.59 0.75 4.58
N LYS A 594 32.92 -0.52 4.29
CA LYS A 594 34.17 -0.85 3.60
C LYS A 594 34.23 -0.25 2.20
N ALA A 595 33.14 -0.35 1.46
CA ALA A 595 33.03 0.26 0.14
C ALA A 595 33.21 1.78 0.15
N LEU A 596 32.76 2.47 1.19
CA LEU A 596 33.04 3.88 1.36
C LEU A 596 34.53 4.18 1.63
N GLU A 597 35.19 3.33 2.43
CA GLU A 597 36.61 3.43 2.75
C GLU A 597 37.49 3.20 1.52
N ASP A 598 37.16 2.23 0.67
CA ASP A 598 37.94 1.85 -0.51
C ASP A 598 37.90 2.88 -1.65
N ASP A 599 37.10 3.93 -1.50
CA ASP A 599 36.96 5.03 -2.47
C ASP A 599 36.61 4.58 -3.90
N CYS A 600 35.84 3.50 -4.05
CA CYS A 600 35.28 3.10 -5.35
C CYS A 600 34.14 4.04 -5.80
N ASP A 601 33.94 4.16 -7.11
CA ASP A 601 32.84 4.94 -7.69
C ASP A 601 31.51 4.17 -7.55
N PHE A 602 31.57 2.84 -7.74
CA PHE A 602 30.48 1.92 -7.49
C PHE A 602 30.94 0.69 -6.68
N ALA A 603 30.09 0.22 -5.80
CA ALA A 603 30.24 -1.04 -5.09
C ALA A 603 29.30 -2.09 -5.67
N LEU A 604 29.86 -3.18 -6.16
CA LEU A 604 29.11 -4.37 -6.54
C LEU A 604 28.96 -5.25 -5.30
N ILE A 605 27.75 -5.32 -4.76
CA ILE A 605 27.41 -6.11 -3.59
C ILE A 605 26.74 -7.41 -4.05
N LEU A 606 27.26 -8.55 -3.61
CA LEU A 606 26.84 -9.89 -4.03
C LEU A 606 26.42 -10.74 -2.82
N GLU A 607 25.33 -11.49 -2.95
CA GLU A 607 25.00 -12.59 -2.02
C GLU A 607 25.74 -13.88 -2.39
N ASP A 608 25.65 -14.90 -1.53
CA ASP A 608 26.44 -16.12 -1.59
C ASP A 608 25.81 -17.28 -2.38
N ASP A 609 24.73 -17.03 -3.10
CA ASP A 609 23.95 -18.04 -3.82
C ASP A 609 23.58 -17.58 -5.24
N ILE A 610 24.55 -17.04 -5.98
CA ILE A 610 24.34 -16.49 -7.33
C ILE A 610 25.26 -17.12 -8.38
N ARG A 611 24.83 -17.03 -9.65
CA ARG A 611 25.68 -17.18 -10.84
C ARG A 611 25.69 -15.89 -11.62
N VAL A 612 26.77 -15.64 -12.34
CA VAL A 612 26.99 -14.39 -13.08
C VAL A 612 27.21 -14.66 -14.57
N THR A 613 26.95 -13.66 -15.40
CA THR A 613 27.33 -13.71 -16.83
C THR A 613 28.84 -13.76 -17.00
N GLN A 614 29.34 -14.41 -18.06
CA GLN A 614 30.78 -14.45 -18.37
C GLN A 614 31.36 -13.05 -18.66
N ALA A 615 30.54 -12.15 -19.21
CA ALA A 615 30.93 -10.77 -19.53
C ALA A 615 30.45 -9.75 -18.48
N LEU A 616 30.38 -10.13 -17.20
CA LEU A 616 29.83 -9.30 -16.12
C LEU A 616 30.41 -7.87 -16.08
N ARG A 617 31.74 -7.74 -16.09
CA ARG A 617 32.41 -6.44 -16.01
C ARG A 617 32.15 -5.64 -17.28
N HIS A 618 32.30 -6.25 -18.46
CA HIS A 618 31.98 -5.61 -19.73
C HIS A 618 30.54 -5.09 -19.76
N ASN A 619 29.57 -5.88 -19.31
CA ASN A 619 28.16 -5.51 -19.31
C ASN A 619 27.88 -4.30 -18.42
N LEU A 620 28.49 -4.25 -17.23
CA LEU A 620 28.35 -3.11 -16.32
C LEU A 620 29.01 -1.84 -16.87
N ILE A 621 30.27 -1.91 -17.32
CA ILE A 621 31.00 -0.72 -17.79
C ILE A 621 30.55 -0.23 -19.17
N THR A 622 29.90 -1.08 -19.96
CA THR A 622 29.30 -0.69 -21.23
C THR A 622 27.95 -0.02 -21.02
N ASN A 623 27.21 -0.36 -19.96
CA ASN A 623 25.88 0.20 -19.73
C ASN A 623 25.95 1.73 -19.56
N PRO A 624 25.17 2.52 -20.34
CA PRO A 624 25.24 3.98 -20.29
C PRO A 624 24.91 4.55 -18.91
N LEU A 625 24.05 3.86 -18.14
CA LEU A 625 23.70 4.29 -16.78
C LEU A 625 24.89 4.30 -15.83
N ILE A 626 25.85 3.39 -16.06
CA ILE A 626 27.05 3.24 -15.23
C ILE A 626 28.20 4.05 -15.81
N HIS A 627 28.53 3.82 -17.09
CA HIS A 627 29.65 4.46 -17.78
C HIS A 627 29.58 5.99 -17.73
N ARG A 628 28.38 6.56 -17.72
CA ARG A 628 28.19 8.01 -17.72
C ARG A 628 27.73 8.59 -16.38
N ASP A 629 27.76 7.78 -15.31
CA ASP A 629 27.36 8.19 -13.97
C ASP A 629 25.88 8.67 -13.92
N GLN A 630 24.92 7.93 -14.47
CA GLN A 630 23.51 8.34 -14.51
C GLN A 630 22.64 7.68 -13.42
N CYS A 631 23.09 6.62 -12.76
CA CYS A 631 22.31 5.98 -11.69
C CYS A 631 23.05 5.89 -10.35
N ASP A 632 22.26 5.78 -9.29
CA ASP A 632 22.75 5.55 -7.91
C ASP A 632 22.46 4.13 -7.40
N TYR A 633 21.44 3.50 -7.97
CA TYR A 633 21.00 2.15 -7.68
C TYR A 633 20.80 1.39 -9.00
N PHE A 634 21.31 0.16 -9.05
CA PHE A 634 21.14 -0.76 -10.17
C PHE A 634 21.12 -2.19 -9.64
N SER A 635 19.99 -2.90 -9.70
CA SER A 635 19.94 -4.32 -9.35
C SER A 635 20.32 -5.18 -10.55
N LEU A 636 21.08 -6.25 -10.34
CA LEU A 636 21.50 -7.15 -11.42
C LEU A 636 20.53 -8.33 -11.63
N PHE A 637 19.49 -8.42 -10.81
CA PHE A 637 18.55 -9.53 -10.75
C PHE A 637 17.10 -9.05 -10.68
N MET A 638 16.22 -9.74 -11.38
CA MET A 638 14.77 -9.55 -11.27
C MET A 638 14.09 -10.92 -11.35
N PRO A 639 13.32 -11.35 -10.33
CA PRO A 639 12.76 -12.69 -10.26
C PRO A 639 11.55 -12.87 -11.19
N ASP A 640 11.33 -14.11 -11.60
CA ASP A 640 10.14 -14.61 -12.30
C ASP A 640 8.86 -14.57 -11.47
N LEU A 641 8.97 -14.29 -10.16
CA LEU A 641 7.84 -14.19 -9.23
C LEU A 641 7.06 -12.87 -9.33
N ILE A 642 7.52 -11.91 -10.14
CA ILE A 642 6.83 -10.62 -10.37
C ILE A 642 6.20 -10.65 -11.76
N ASN A 643 4.86 -10.55 -11.81
CA ASN A 643 4.14 -10.50 -13.08
C ASN A 643 4.19 -9.06 -13.63
N SER A 644 5.18 -8.78 -14.50
CA SER A 644 5.50 -7.45 -15.09
C SER A 644 6.25 -6.46 -14.17
N PRO A 645 7.52 -6.74 -13.81
CA PRO A 645 8.31 -5.91 -12.89
C PRO A 645 8.73 -4.54 -13.43
N TRP A 646 8.62 -4.27 -14.74
CA TRP A 646 9.07 -3.02 -15.34
C TRP A 646 7.95 -2.11 -15.80
N GLU A 647 8.21 -0.81 -15.63
CA GLU A 647 7.47 0.28 -16.23
C GLU A 647 7.93 0.51 -17.68
N ARG A 648 9.23 0.33 -17.94
CA ARG A 648 9.80 0.51 -19.29
C ARG A 648 11.05 -0.33 -19.52
N SER A 649 11.30 -0.67 -20.78
CA SER A 649 12.50 -1.38 -21.23
C SER A 649 13.20 -0.64 -22.37
N GLU A 650 14.51 -0.44 -22.24
CA GLU A 650 15.39 0.09 -23.28
C GLU A 650 16.34 -1.03 -23.74
N ASN A 651 15.81 -2.02 -24.47
CA ASN A 651 16.60 -3.18 -24.88
C ASN A 651 17.82 -2.80 -25.75
N HIS A 652 17.73 -1.73 -26.54
CA HIS A 652 18.87 -1.19 -27.31
C HIS A 652 19.95 -0.58 -26.43
N LEU A 653 19.66 -0.26 -25.18
CA LEU A 653 20.61 0.28 -24.20
C LEU A 653 20.96 -0.72 -23.07
N GLY A 654 20.30 -1.88 -23.04
CA GLY A 654 20.57 -2.95 -22.08
C GLY A 654 20.03 -2.73 -20.67
N TYR A 655 18.97 -1.95 -20.48
CA TYR A 655 18.39 -1.73 -19.14
C TYR A 655 16.86 -1.59 -19.16
N ARG A 656 16.25 -1.70 -17.97
CA ARG A 656 14.83 -1.50 -17.71
C ARG A 656 14.62 -0.64 -16.46
N LEU A 657 13.52 0.09 -16.44
CA LEU A 657 13.01 0.81 -15.27
C LEU A 657 11.96 -0.06 -14.59
N ALA A 658 12.19 -0.43 -13.33
CA ALA A 658 11.21 -1.17 -12.55
C ALA A 658 9.98 -0.30 -12.27
N LYS A 659 8.80 -0.93 -12.12
CA LYS A 659 7.53 -0.26 -11.86
C LYS A 659 7.27 -0.17 -10.35
N PRO A 660 7.45 0.99 -9.70
CA PRO A 660 7.11 1.13 -8.29
C PRO A 660 5.60 1.35 -8.16
N LEU A 661 4.78 0.31 -8.31
CA LEU A 661 3.41 0.35 -7.83
C LEU A 661 3.36 -0.27 -6.42
N TYR A 662 3.10 0.59 -5.44
CA TYR A 662 2.60 0.18 -4.12
C TYR A 662 1.16 0.65 -3.94
N ALA A 663 0.38 0.59 -5.03
CA ALA A 663 -1.02 0.96 -5.08
C ALA A 663 -1.84 -0.25 -5.53
N GLY A 664 -2.88 -0.57 -4.77
CA GLY A 664 -3.71 -1.75 -4.99
C GLY A 664 -3.72 -2.72 -3.80
N PRO A 665 -4.59 -3.75 -3.84
CA PRO A 665 -4.78 -4.72 -2.75
C PRO A 665 -3.52 -5.55 -2.43
N ASN A 666 -2.54 -5.59 -3.34
CA ASN A 666 -1.28 -6.31 -3.21
C ASN A 666 -0.12 -5.42 -2.76
N ARG A 667 -0.33 -4.16 -2.39
CA ARG A 667 0.78 -3.24 -2.03
C ARG A 667 1.71 -3.76 -0.92
N MET A 668 1.18 -4.52 0.04
CA MET A 668 2.00 -5.17 1.08
C MET A 668 2.78 -6.37 0.52
N TRP A 669 2.23 -7.06 -0.48
CA TRP A 669 2.88 -8.13 -1.22
C TRP A 669 3.97 -7.58 -2.16
N GLU A 670 3.75 -6.44 -2.83
CA GLU A 670 4.70 -5.77 -3.74
C GLU A 670 5.81 -5.01 -2.97
N LYS A 671 5.48 -4.33 -1.86
CA LYS A 671 6.44 -3.62 -0.98
C LYS A 671 7.56 -4.51 -0.44
N HIS A 672 7.32 -5.81 -0.33
CA HIS A 672 8.28 -6.77 0.21
C HIS A 672 8.92 -7.65 -0.88
N ARG A 673 8.71 -7.36 -2.17
CA ARG A 673 9.14 -8.25 -3.27
C ARG A 673 9.72 -7.55 -4.51
N ILE A 674 10.45 -6.44 -4.38
CA ILE A 674 11.52 -6.17 -5.36
C ILE A 674 12.71 -7.04 -4.94
N TRP A 675 12.76 -8.28 -5.43
CA TRP A 675 13.90 -9.17 -5.17
C TRP A 675 14.98 -8.77 -6.16
N GLY A 676 15.89 -7.93 -5.68
CA GLY A 676 17.11 -7.57 -6.40
C GLY A 676 18.34 -7.72 -5.52
N SER A 677 18.17 -8.24 -4.30
CA SER A 677 19.17 -8.27 -3.23
C SER A 677 20.32 -9.21 -3.47
N GLN A 678 20.09 -10.20 -4.32
CA GLN A 678 21.09 -11.14 -4.78
C GLN A 678 22.32 -10.42 -5.32
N ALA A 679 22.13 -9.30 -6.03
CA ALA A 679 23.22 -8.42 -6.40
C ALA A 679 22.77 -6.98 -6.70
N TYR A 680 23.45 -6.02 -6.08
CA TYR A 680 23.30 -4.59 -6.37
C TYR A 680 24.62 -3.97 -6.83
N LEU A 681 24.55 -3.05 -7.78
CA LEU A 681 25.58 -2.06 -8.04
C LEU A 681 25.13 -0.71 -7.46
N LEU A 682 25.85 -0.21 -6.47
CA LEU A 682 25.49 0.99 -5.70
C LEU A 682 26.54 2.08 -5.89
N SER A 683 26.12 3.29 -6.25
CA SER A 683 27.06 4.41 -6.40
C SER A 683 27.62 4.86 -5.05
N ARG A 684 28.77 5.53 -5.06
CA ARG A 684 29.32 6.19 -3.87
C ARG A 684 28.34 7.16 -3.21
N ARG A 685 27.48 7.83 -3.99
CA ARG A 685 26.43 8.72 -3.46
C ARG A 685 25.37 7.92 -2.70
N PHE A 686 24.95 6.78 -3.26
CA PHE A 686 24.05 5.85 -2.58
C PHE A 686 24.66 5.33 -1.29
N LEU A 687 25.92 4.89 -1.31
CA LEU A 687 26.58 4.34 -0.13
C LEU A 687 26.60 5.32 1.05
N LYS A 688 26.89 6.60 0.81
CA LYS A 688 26.86 7.65 1.84
C LYS A 688 25.45 7.79 2.42
N ALA A 689 24.46 7.95 1.54
CA ALA A 689 23.06 8.06 1.93
C ALA A 689 22.56 6.84 2.70
N ALA A 690 22.96 5.64 2.28
CA ALA A 690 22.57 4.39 2.91
C ALA A 690 23.18 4.27 4.30
N VAL A 691 24.48 4.52 4.47
CA VAL A 691 25.16 4.44 5.77
C VAL A 691 24.60 5.46 6.78
N ASP A 692 24.31 6.68 6.34
CA ASP A 692 23.74 7.73 7.20
C ASP A 692 22.34 7.37 7.73
N LEU A 693 21.54 6.68 6.91
CA LEU A 693 20.19 6.24 7.27
C LEU A 693 20.16 4.85 7.90
N TRP A 694 21.21 4.03 7.74
CA TRP A 694 21.13 2.59 7.97
C TRP A 694 20.59 2.26 9.36
N ASP A 695 21.15 2.86 10.41
CA ASP A 695 20.78 2.58 11.80
C ASP A 695 19.42 3.16 12.22
N GLN A 696 18.85 4.05 11.40
CA GLN A 696 17.55 4.67 11.66
C GLN A 696 16.39 3.79 11.16
N LEU A 697 16.69 2.80 10.33
CA LEU A 697 15.73 1.87 9.74
C LEU A 697 15.64 0.60 10.59
N THR A 698 14.44 0.02 10.70
CA THR A 698 14.18 -1.16 11.55
C THR A 698 13.89 -2.42 10.74
N GLU A 699 13.81 -2.28 9.42
CA GLU A 699 13.55 -3.36 8.49
C GLU A 699 14.81 -4.15 8.13
N GLY A 700 14.65 -5.28 7.41
CA GLY A 700 15.76 -6.05 6.84
C GLY A 700 16.48 -5.30 5.71
N GLN A 701 17.64 -5.80 5.29
CA GLN A 701 18.54 -5.11 4.37
C GLN A 701 17.88 -4.67 3.05
N ASP A 702 17.03 -5.50 2.46
CA ASP A 702 16.36 -5.20 1.18
C ASP A 702 15.41 -4.01 1.32
N ALA A 703 14.61 -4.04 2.39
CA ALA A 703 13.71 -2.94 2.72
C ALA A 703 14.48 -1.66 3.04
N ARG A 704 15.68 -1.75 3.63
CA ARG A 704 16.54 -0.57 3.85
C ARG A 704 17.01 0.04 2.54
N VAL A 705 17.53 -0.77 1.62
CA VAL A 705 17.98 -0.32 0.29
C VAL A 705 16.84 0.37 -0.48
N ILE A 706 15.66 -0.25 -0.51
CA ILE A 706 14.48 0.33 -1.17
C ILE A 706 14.00 1.60 -0.45
N THR A 707 14.08 1.66 0.88
CA THR A 707 13.73 2.86 1.64
C THR A 707 14.67 4.02 1.32
N VAL A 708 15.97 3.77 1.15
CA VAL A 708 16.93 4.78 0.67
C VAL A 708 16.53 5.24 -0.74
N CYS A 709 16.24 4.33 -1.67
CA CYS A 709 15.79 4.70 -3.02
C CYS A 709 14.54 5.59 -2.98
N SER A 710 13.53 5.21 -2.19
CA SER A 710 12.30 5.97 -2.02
C SER A 710 12.56 7.35 -1.40
N ARG A 711 13.41 7.43 -0.37
CA ARG A 711 13.74 8.67 0.34
C ARG A 711 14.44 9.70 -0.55
N PHE A 712 15.24 9.25 -1.50
CA PHE A 712 16.00 10.11 -2.42
C PHE A 712 15.39 10.16 -3.84
N GLN A 713 14.22 9.55 -4.04
CA GLN A 713 13.50 9.49 -5.33
C GLN A 713 14.39 8.91 -6.46
N LEU A 714 15.14 7.86 -6.15
CA LEU A 714 16.02 7.20 -7.11
C LEU A 714 15.22 6.24 -7.99
N PRO A 715 15.39 6.28 -9.33
CA PRO A 715 14.79 5.28 -10.20
C PRO A 715 15.37 3.89 -9.93
N LEU A 716 14.53 2.88 -10.02
CA LEU A 716 14.89 1.49 -9.74
C LEU A 716 15.29 0.80 -11.05
N TRP A 717 16.57 0.89 -11.38
CA TRP A 717 17.12 0.33 -12.61
C TRP A 717 17.57 -1.12 -12.47
N TYR A 718 17.48 -1.87 -13.56
CA TYR A 718 18.08 -3.21 -13.69
C TYR A 718 18.41 -3.53 -15.15
N PRO A 719 19.31 -4.49 -15.44
CA PRO A 719 19.78 -4.78 -16.79
C PRO A 719 18.75 -5.59 -17.59
N SER A 720 18.86 -5.52 -18.92
CA SER A 720 18.07 -6.30 -19.86
C SER A 720 19.02 -7.02 -20.82
N PRO A 721 19.26 -8.34 -20.67
CA PRO A 721 18.77 -9.26 -19.64
C PRO A 721 19.40 -9.08 -18.24
N CYS A 722 18.91 -9.83 -17.24
CA CYS A 722 19.56 -9.96 -15.94
C CYS A 722 21.02 -10.41 -16.07
N LEU A 723 21.91 -9.85 -15.24
CA LEU A 723 23.34 -10.20 -15.26
C LEU A 723 23.72 -11.29 -14.27
N ILE A 724 22.77 -11.68 -13.43
CA ILE A 724 22.91 -12.79 -12.51
C ILE A 724 21.62 -13.61 -12.44
N GLU A 725 21.74 -14.85 -11.98
CA GLU A 725 20.62 -15.70 -11.56
C GLU A 725 20.87 -16.21 -10.13
N HIS A 726 19.79 -16.51 -9.41
CA HIS A 726 19.87 -17.19 -8.12
C HIS A 726 20.13 -18.69 -8.33
N VAL A 727 21.07 -19.26 -7.59
CA VAL A 727 21.33 -20.70 -7.61
C VAL A 727 20.40 -21.37 -6.61
N PRO A 728 19.62 -22.38 -7.01
CA PRO A 728 18.72 -23.08 -6.10
C PRO A 728 19.52 -24.01 -5.16
N LEU A 729 20.12 -23.42 -4.12
CA LEU A 729 20.74 -24.12 -3.00
C LEU A 729 19.89 -23.89 -1.74
N THR A 730 19.85 -24.88 -0.84
CA THR A 730 19.12 -24.75 0.43
C THR A 730 19.75 -23.63 1.28
N THR A 731 19.14 -22.45 1.29
CA THR A 731 19.63 -21.30 2.08
C THR A 731 19.42 -21.54 3.58
N ALA A 732 20.25 -20.93 4.45
CA ALA A 732 20.09 -21.09 5.91
C ALA A 732 18.75 -20.56 6.46
N PHE A 733 18.00 -19.78 5.68
CA PHE A 733 16.68 -19.24 6.04
C PHE A 733 15.51 -19.97 5.36
N GLY A 734 15.77 -20.96 4.49
CA GLY A 734 14.74 -21.78 3.87
C GLY A 734 13.87 -21.05 2.84
N THR A 735 14.40 -19.99 2.23
CA THR A 735 13.72 -19.17 1.22
C THR A 735 13.51 -19.96 -0.09
N PRO A 736 12.31 -19.95 -0.70
CA PRO A 736 12.08 -20.58 -2.01
C PRO A 736 12.97 -19.99 -3.10
N SER A 737 13.44 -20.82 -4.04
CA SER A 737 14.22 -20.37 -5.19
C SER A 737 13.40 -19.47 -6.12
N ALA A 738 14.01 -18.38 -6.59
CA ALA A 738 13.44 -17.46 -7.58
C ALA A 738 14.39 -17.40 -8.78
N TYR A 739 13.89 -17.36 -10.00
CA TYR A 739 14.74 -17.43 -11.19
C TYR A 739 14.78 -16.09 -11.91
N ALA A 740 15.90 -15.77 -12.57
CA ALA A 740 15.94 -14.66 -13.51
C ALA A 740 15.52 -15.19 -14.89
N PRO A 741 14.29 -14.92 -15.36
CA PRO A 741 13.74 -15.58 -16.54
C PRO A 741 14.46 -15.21 -17.83
N ASP A 742 15.19 -14.09 -17.86
CA ASP A 742 15.95 -13.62 -19.01
C ASP A 742 17.47 -13.77 -18.84
N PHE A 743 17.97 -14.36 -17.76
CA PHE A 743 19.41 -14.56 -17.57
C PHE A 743 20.00 -15.43 -18.70
N ASP A 744 21.05 -14.91 -19.33
CA ASP A 744 21.82 -15.59 -20.35
C ASP A 744 23.31 -15.49 -19.99
N ARG A 745 23.92 -16.65 -19.71
CA ARG A 745 25.30 -16.77 -19.24
C ARG A 745 26.31 -16.15 -20.19
N ASP A 746 26.04 -16.20 -21.49
CA ASP A 746 26.94 -15.72 -22.53
C ASP A 746 26.58 -14.30 -23.00
N HIS A 747 25.61 -13.65 -22.35
CA HIS A 747 25.18 -12.30 -22.68
C HIS A 747 26.35 -11.31 -22.61
N ARG A 748 26.54 -10.59 -23.71
CA ARG A 748 27.47 -9.48 -23.83
C ARG A 748 26.76 -8.26 -24.43
N LEU A 749 26.71 -7.17 -23.67
CA LEU A 749 25.99 -5.96 -24.03
C LEU A 749 26.65 -5.23 -25.20
N GLU A 750 25.83 -4.85 -26.17
CA GLU A 750 26.15 -3.93 -27.26
C GLU A 750 25.09 -2.81 -27.28
N ILE A 751 25.53 -1.56 -27.32
CA ILE A 751 24.61 -0.41 -27.37
C ILE A 751 24.21 -0.15 -28.83
N LEU A 752 22.91 -0.19 -29.10
CA LEU A 752 22.34 0.20 -30.39
C LEU A 752 21.84 1.65 -30.36
N SER A 753 21.78 2.29 -31.51
CA SER A 753 21.27 3.67 -31.64
C SER A 753 19.78 3.74 -31.26
N GLY A 754 19.39 4.77 -30.53
CA GLY A 754 17.99 5.01 -30.19
C GLY A 754 17.83 6.20 -29.25
N PHE A 755 16.59 6.48 -28.88
CA PHE A 755 16.29 7.46 -27.84
C PHE A 755 16.69 6.89 -26.48
N GLN A 756 17.37 7.69 -25.65
CA GLN A 756 17.61 7.39 -24.25
C GLN A 756 16.70 8.29 -23.39
N PRO A 757 15.58 7.78 -22.85
CA PRO A 757 14.66 8.62 -22.08
C PRO A 757 15.27 9.05 -20.74
N PRO A 758 15.27 10.36 -20.43
CA PRO A 758 15.91 10.90 -19.23
C PRO A 758 15.01 10.89 -17.99
N GLU A 759 14.69 9.70 -17.47
CA GLU A 759 13.78 9.56 -16.31
C GLU A 759 14.38 10.01 -15.00
N GLU A 760 15.69 9.88 -14.89
CA GLU A 760 16.43 10.36 -13.75
C GLU A 760 16.49 11.89 -13.73
N VAL A 761 16.26 12.58 -14.85
CA VAL A 761 16.35 14.05 -14.93
C VAL A 761 15.03 14.68 -14.45
N PRO A 762 15.05 15.66 -13.53
CA PRO A 762 13.83 16.24 -13.03
C PRO A 762 13.22 17.17 -14.09
N GLY A 763 11.91 17.05 -14.30
CA GLY A 763 11.16 17.88 -15.24
C GLY A 763 9.78 17.30 -15.50
N TRP A 764 8.91 18.13 -16.04
CA TRP A 764 7.53 17.78 -16.38
C TRP A 764 7.47 17.50 -17.88
N LEU A 765 7.85 16.29 -18.25
CA LEU A 765 7.81 15.82 -19.63
C LEU A 765 7.53 14.33 -19.62
N THR A 766 6.47 13.92 -20.29
CA THR A 766 6.12 12.49 -20.42
C THR A 766 7.00 11.81 -21.46
N TYR A 767 7.00 10.48 -21.49
CA TYR A 767 7.76 9.73 -22.50
C TYR A 767 7.35 10.07 -23.94
N PRO A 768 6.04 10.12 -24.30
CA PRO A 768 5.62 10.54 -25.65
C PRO A 768 6.10 11.93 -26.03
N GLU A 769 6.03 12.91 -25.12
CA GLU A 769 6.47 14.29 -25.36
C GLU A 769 7.99 14.38 -25.54
N ALA A 770 8.74 13.71 -24.66
CA ALA A 770 10.19 13.62 -24.71
C ALA A 770 10.69 12.99 -26.01
N LYS A 771 10.03 11.92 -26.45
CA LYS A 771 10.31 11.27 -27.72
C LYS A 771 10.01 12.19 -28.91
N LEU A 772 8.89 12.92 -28.89
CA LEU A 772 8.57 13.87 -29.95
C LEU A 772 9.63 15.00 -30.04
N LEU A 773 10.10 15.54 -28.91
CA LEU A 773 11.19 16.53 -28.92
C LEU A 773 12.49 15.97 -29.52
N TRP A 774 12.85 14.75 -29.14
CA TRP A 774 14.01 14.05 -29.69
C TRP A 774 13.92 13.88 -31.22
N GLU A 775 12.75 13.49 -31.74
CA GLU A 775 12.49 13.37 -33.18
C GLU A 775 12.54 14.74 -33.89
N LEU A 776 11.93 15.76 -33.29
CA LEU A 776 11.92 17.12 -33.83
C LEU A 776 13.33 17.73 -33.88
N ALA A 777 14.18 17.44 -32.91
CA ALA A 777 15.54 17.98 -32.81
C ALA A 777 16.53 17.39 -33.83
N ALA A 778 16.21 16.25 -34.45
CA ALA A 778 17.14 15.52 -35.33
C ALA A 778 17.83 16.40 -36.39
N GLY A 779 19.17 16.51 -36.27
CA GLY A 779 20.07 17.24 -37.16
C GLY A 779 19.94 18.77 -37.13
N LYS A 780 19.17 19.34 -36.20
CA LYS A 780 18.77 20.75 -36.18
C LYS A 780 19.60 21.61 -35.23
N ASN A 781 19.68 22.90 -35.51
CA ASN A 781 20.08 23.91 -34.54
C ASN A 781 18.82 24.31 -33.76
N VAL A 782 18.84 24.09 -32.45
CA VAL A 782 17.67 24.27 -31.58
C VAL A 782 17.88 25.44 -30.64
N LEU A 783 16.86 26.28 -30.49
CA LEU A 783 16.73 27.23 -29.40
C LEU A 783 15.66 26.70 -28.43
N GLU A 784 16.03 26.53 -27.18
CA GLU A 784 15.13 26.19 -26.08
C GLU A 784 14.98 27.40 -25.16
N LEU A 785 13.73 27.76 -24.86
CA LEU A 785 13.38 28.77 -23.86
C LEU A 785 12.71 28.05 -22.69
N GLY A 786 13.36 28.04 -21.53
CA GLY A 786 13.00 27.22 -20.36
C GLY A 786 13.87 25.97 -20.27
N THR A 787 14.74 25.90 -19.26
CA THR A 787 15.70 24.81 -19.07
C THR A 787 15.36 23.97 -17.83
N ALA A 788 15.00 24.62 -16.72
CA ALA A 788 14.76 23.98 -15.42
C ALA A 788 15.87 22.95 -15.06
N GLY A 789 15.49 21.69 -14.78
CA GLY A 789 16.40 20.60 -14.47
C GLY A 789 17.12 19.98 -15.67
N GLY A 790 16.81 20.42 -16.91
CA GLY A 790 17.45 19.97 -18.14
C GLY A 790 16.81 18.76 -18.83
N LYS A 791 15.59 18.35 -18.45
CA LYS A 791 14.94 17.13 -19.00
C LYS A 791 14.70 17.26 -20.51
N SER A 792 14.08 18.35 -20.94
CA SER A 792 13.88 18.68 -22.36
C SER A 792 15.21 18.94 -23.08
N THR A 793 16.14 19.65 -22.44
CA THR A 793 17.49 19.92 -22.98
C THR A 793 18.22 18.63 -23.36
N VAL A 794 18.17 17.61 -22.48
CA VAL A 794 18.76 16.29 -22.74
C VAL A 794 18.03 15.57 -23.89
N CYS A 795 16.71 15.66 -23.98
CA CYS A 795 15.95 15.07 -25.09
C CYS A 795 16.36 15.69 -26.43
N LEU A 796 16.43 17.01 -26.49
CA LEU A 796 16.83 17.77 -27.67
C LEU A 796 18.29 17.46 -28.06
N GLY A 797 19.22 17.53 -27.11
CA GLY A 797 20.66 17.43 -27.35
C GLY A 797 21.13 16.08 -27.89
N GLN A 798 20.41 14.99 -27.60
CA GLN A 798 20.73 13.65 -28.13
C GLN A 798 20.80 13.60 -29.66
N GLN A 799 19.88 14.29 -30.35
CA GLN A 799 19.74 14.27 -31.81
C GLN A 799 20.00 15.62 -32.49
N ALA A 800 19.98 16.72 -31.74
CA ALA A 800 20.34 18.04 -32.26
C ALA A 800 21.78 18.08 -32.79
N LYS A 801 21.99 18.97 -33.76
CA LYS A 801 23.32 19.42 -34.15
C LYS A 801 23.91 20.31 -33.05
N ARG A 802 23.10 21.22 -32.51
CA ARG A 802 23.39 22.05 -31.33
C ARG A 802 22.09 22.48 -30.66
N VAL A 803 22.15 22.75 -29.37
CA VAL A 803 21.06 23.33 -28.57
C VAL A 803 21.62 24.56 -27.86
N LEU A 804 20.97 25.71 -28.05
CA LEU A 804 21.13 26.86 -27.16
C LEU A 804 19.93 26.87 -26.22
N THR A 805 20.15 26.79 -24.92
CA THR A 805 19.07 26.79 -23.91
C THR A 805 19.18 28.01 -23.00
N VAL A 806 18.04 28.67 -22.81
CA VAL A 806 17.93 29.95 -22.12
C VAL A 806 16.98 29.83 -20.93
N ASP A 807 17.43 30.24 -19.75
CA ASP A 807 16.63 30.28 -18.54
C ASP A 807 17.00 31.47 -17.68
N ILE A 808 16.05 32.02 -16.92
CA ILE A 808 16.32 33.09 -15.96
C ILE A 808 17.03 32.54 -14.71
N GLU A 809 16.74 31.30 -14.35
CA GLU A 809 17.30 30.60 -13.20
C GLU A 809 18.68 30.00 -13.48
N ASP A 810 19.38 29.55 -12.44
CA ASP A 810 20.67 28.87 -12.60
C ASP A 810 20.52 27.49 -13.26
N GLN A 811 21.40 27.17 -14.20
CA GLN A 811 21.32 25.96 -15.02
C GLN A 811 22.36 24.89 -14.58
N LEU A 812 22.81 24.93 -13.32
CA LEU A 812 23.89 24.05 -12.83
C LEU A 812 23.51 22.57 -12.87
N GLU A 813 22.29 22.22 -12.42
CA GLU A 813 21.81 20.83 -12.43
C GLU A 813 21.62 20.33 -13.87
N ALA A 814 21.07 21.16 -14.76
CA ALA A 814 20.93 20.83 -16.18
C ALA A 814 22.29 20.60 -16.86
N THR A 815 23.30 21.39 -16.52
CA THR A 815 24.67 21.23 -17.04
C THR A 815 25.26 19.88 -16.64
N GLU A 816 25.06 19.45 -15.40
CA GLU A 816 25.52 18.13 -14.94
C GLU A 816 24.77 16.98 -15.63
N TRP A 817 23.46 17.11 -15.87
CA TRP A 817 22.72 16.11 -16.65
C TRP A 817 23.17 16.04 -18.12
N VAL A 818 23.39 17.19 -18.76
CA VAL A 818 23.97 17.26 -20.11
C VAL A 818 25.33 16.56 -20.16
N ARG A 819 26.18 16.74 -19.13
CA ARG A 819 27.45 16.02 -19.02
C ARG A 819 27.24 14.51 -18.87
N ARG A 820 26.33 14.08 -18.00
CA ARG A 820 25.97 12.65 -17.80
C ARG A 820 25.38 12.00 -19.06
N TYR A 821 24.82 12.78 -19.98
CA TYR A 821 24.37 12.29 -21.28
C TYR A 821 25.43 12.38 -22.39
N GLY A 822 26.61 12.92 -22.10
CA GLY A 822 27.69 13.10 -23.08
C GLY A 822 27.39 14.21 -24.10
N LEU A 823 26.63 15.22 -23.71
CA LEU A 823 26.09 16.26 -24.60
C LEU A 823 26.77 17.63 -24.45
N THR A 824 27.83 17.73 -23.63
CA THR A 824 28.50 19.00 -23.30
C THR A 824 28.94 19.80 -24.53
N GLU A 825 29.41 19.13 -25.58
CA GLU A 825 29.86 19.79 -26.83
C GLU A 825 28.71 20.27 -27.73
N LYS A 826 27.46 19.86 -27.43
CA LYS A 826 26.27 20.18 -28.24
C LYS A 826 25.37 21.23 -27.59
N VAL A 827 25.49 21.45 -26.28
CA VAL A 827 24.55 22.29 -25.52
C VAL A 827 25.27 23.53 -24.99
N GLU A 828 24.81 24.70 -25.39
CA GLU A 828 25.19 26.00 -24.84
C GLU A 828 24.11 26.48 -23.87
N PHE A 829 24.52 26.95 -22.68
CA PHE A 829 23.65 27.49 -21.65
C PHE A 829 23.77 29.01 -21.60
N ARG A 830 22.64 29.72 -21.55
CA ARG A 830 22.60 31.17 -21.29
C ARG A 830 21.61 31.51 -20.19
N GLN A 831 22.13 32.05 -19.10
CA GLN A 831 21.31 32.57 -18.02
C GLN A 831 20.83 34.00 -18.34
N GLY A 832 19.52 34.23 -18.38
CA GLY A 832 18.91 35.54 -18.56
C GLY A 832 17.44 35.46 -18.97
N ASP A 833 16.78 36.62 -18.97
CA ASP A 833 15.42 36.76 -19.50
C ASP A 833 15.38 36.37 -20.98
N ALA A 834 14.49 35.43 -21.33
CA ALA A 834 14.39 34.88 -22.69
C ALA A 834 14.23 35.97 -23.76
N GLY A 835 13.41 36.99 -23.51
CA GLY A 835 13.21 38.10 -24.43
C GLY A 835 14.47 38.96 -24.61
N LYS A 836 15.23 39.23 -23.54
CA LYS A 836 16.52 39.95 -23.62
C LYS A 836 17.56 39.16 -24.38
N VAL A 837 17.76 37.90 -24.02
CA VAL A 837 18.76 37.03 -24.67
C VAL A 837 18.43 36.87 -26.16
N CYS A 838 17.17 36.65 -26.51
CA CYS A 838 16.76 36.53 -27.92
C CYS A 838 17.09 37.79 -28.75
N ARG A 839 17.02 39.00 -28.17
CA ARG A 839 17.38 40.24 -28.88
C ARG A 839 18.88 40.39 -29.16
N GLU A 840 19.72 39.69 -28.42
CA GLU A 840 21.18 39.70 -28.57
C GLU A 840 21.68 38.61 -29.52
N LEU A 841 20.81 37.67 -29.91
CA LEU A 841 21.14 36.60 -30.85
C LEU A 841 20.97 37.08 -32.29
N GLU A 842 21.99 36.82 -33.11
CA GLU A 842 21.97 37.10 -34.56
C GLU A 842 21.73 35.84 -35.39
N GLU A 843 21.89 34.67 -34.78
CA GLU A 843 21.82 33.38 -35.44
C GLU A 843 20.40 32.86 -35.65
N LYS A 844 20.24 31.97 -36.65
CA LYS A 844 18.95 31.37 -36.99
C LYS A 844 18.85 29.92 -36.58
N PHE A 845 17.69 29.53 -36.06
CA PHE A 845 17.40 28.18 -35.57
C PHE A 845 16.44 27.44 -36.50
N ASP A 846 16.61 26.11 -36.57
CA ASP A 846 15.73 25.22 -37.32
C ASP A 846 14.51 24.80 -36.47
N LEU A 847 14.67 24.82 -35.14
CA LEU A 847 13.63 24.51 -34.15
C LEU A 847 13.72 25.52 -33.01
N VAL A 848 12.58 26.07 -32.60
CA VAL A 848 12.41 26.80 -31.34
C VAL A 848 11.44 26.00 -30.47
N PHE A 849 11.83 25.70 -29.24
CA PHE A 849 10.98 25.09 -28.22
C PHE A 849 10.74 26.09 -27.08
N ILE A 850 9.48 26.30 -26.72
CA ILE A 850 9.05 27.27 -25.70
C ILE A 850 8.33 26.54 -24.56
N ASP A 851 8.90 26.65 -23.37
CA ASP A 851 8.45 26.03 -22.11
C ASP A 851 8.87 26.89 -20.90
N THR A 852 8.49 28.17 -20.93
CA THR A 852 8.84 29.17 -19.91
C THR A 852 7.69 29.37 -18.90
N GLU A 853 7.13 30.58 -18.84
CA GLU A 853 6.02 30.95 -17.99
C GLU A 853 4.70 30.84 -18.75
N HIS A 854 3.64 30.46 -18.03
CA HIS A 854 2.39 29.98 -18.63
C HIS A 854 1.30 31.07 -18.75
N ASP A 855 1.65 32.33 -18.44
CA ASP A 855 0.75 33.47 -18.62
C ASP A 855 0.82 34.03 -20.04
N ALA A 856 -0.29 34.61 -20.52
CA ALA A 856 -0.40 35.09 -21.89
C ALA A 856 0.65 36.14 -22.29
N ALA A 857 1.11 36.98 -21.35
CA ALA A 857 2.08 38.02 -21.64
C ALA A 857 3.48 37.42 -21.83
N SER A 858 3.86 36.46 -20.99
CA SER A 858 5.12 35.73 -21.13
C SER A 858 5.17 34.90 -22.40
N VAL A 859 4.13 34.09 -22.67
CA VAL A 859 4.05 33.29 -23.91
C VAL A 859 4.11 34.19 -25.15
N SER A 860 3.40 35.33 -25.15
CA SER A 860 3.46 36.29 -26.26
C SER A 860 4.86 36.88 -26.45
N ARG A 861 5.51 37.32 -25.36
CA ARG A 861 6.88 37.86 -25.39
C ARG A 861 7.86 36.85 -25.98
N ASP A 862 7.77 35.59 -25.56
CA ASP A 862 8.72 34.55 -25.96
C ASP A 862 8.50 34.13 -27.42
N ILE A 863 7.24 34.08 -27.88
CA ILE A 863 6.91 33.95 -29.30
C ILE A 863 7.47 35.12 -30.11
N GLU A 864 7.13 36.36 -29.75
CA GLU A 864 7.54 37.55 -30.50
C GLU A 864 9.06 37.72 -30.57
N SER A 865 9.77 37.36 -29.50
CA SER A 865 11.22 37.49 -29.41
C SER A 865 11.97 36.38 -30.17
N SER A 866 11.41 35.16 -30.21
CA SER A 866 12.05 34.02 -30.88
C SER A 866 11.71 33.89 -32.37
N LEU A 867 10.55 34.41 -32.81
CA LEU A 867 10.13 34.33 -34.20
C LEU A 867 11.15 34.91 -35.20
N PRO A 868 11.77 36.08 -34.95
CA PRO A 868 12.82 36.58 -35.82
C PRO A 868 14.04 35.67 -35.88
N LEU A 869 14.28 34.80 -34.91
CA LEU A 869 15.41 33.86 -34.88
C LEU A 869 15.08 32.54 -35.59
N LEU A 870 13.82 32.27 -35.92
CA LEU A 870 13.42 31.06 -36.61
C LEU A 870 13.68 31.15 -38.12
N LYS A 871 14.18 30.08 -38.73
CA LYS A 871 14.32 30.00 -40.20
C LYS A 871 12.95 29.94 -40.89
N SER A 872 12.90 30.29 -42.17
CA SER A 872 11.65 30.32 -42.97
C SER A 872 10.89 28.98 -43.02
N ASN A 873 11.59 27.85 -42.97
CA ASN A 873 10.99 26.50 -42.88
C ASN A 873 11.14 25.89 -41.47
N GLY A 874 11.36 26.73 -40.46
CA GLY A 874 11.61 26.30 -39.10
C GLY A 874 10.37 25.76 -38.42
N ILE A 875 10.61 25.03 -37.34
CA ILE A 875 9.58 24.47 -36.47
C ILE A 875 9.52 25.30 -35.19
N ILE A 876 8.32 25.61 -34.74
CA ILE A 876 8.10 26.14 -33.39
C ILE A 876 7.26 25.13 -32.60
N ALA A 877 7.74 24.74 -31.43
CA ALA A 877 7.10 23.77 -30.55
C ALA A 877 6.80 24.42 -29.20
N PHE A 878 5.66 24.03 -28.62
CA PHE A 878 5.17 24.55 -27.35
C PHE A 878 4.83 23.39 -26.43
N HIS A 879 5.28 23.48 -25.18
CA HIS A 879 4.79 22.63 -24.10
C HIS A 879 3.48 23.18 -23.52
N ASP A 880 2.80 22.39 -22.69
CA ASP A 880 1.52 22.73 -22.05
C ASP A 880 0.41 23.17 -23.03
N TYR A 881 0.51 22.72 -24.29
CA TYR A 881 -0.41 22.98 -25.37
C TYR A 881 -0.98 21.66 -25.91
N PRO A 882 -2.30 21.40 -25.86
CA PRO A 882 -3.39 22.26 -25.41
C PRO A 882 -3.87 21.91 -23.99
N ASP A 883 -2.98 21.88 -22.99
CA ASP A 883 -3.31 21.48 -21.62
C ASP A 883 -4.47 22.33 -21.06
N PRO A 884 -5.59 21.71 -20.63
CA PRO A 884 -6.68 22.42 -19.97
C PRO A 884 -6.27 23.19 -18.70
N GLY A 885 -5.19 22.79 -18.03
CA GLY A 885 -4.60 23.48 -16.88
C GLY A 885 -3.96 24.82 -17.25
N TRP A 886 -3.54 25.00 -18.50
CA TRP A 886 -2.87 26.20 -19.00
C TRP A 886 -3.63 26.82 -20.19
N PRO A 887 -4.87 27.29 -19.98
CA PRO A 887 -5.72 27.76 -21.07
C PRO A 887 -5.16 28.99 -21.78
N GLU A 888 -4.34 29.80 -21.11
CA GLU A 888 -3.72 30.99 -21.68
C GLU A 888 -2.61 30.64 -22.69
N VAL A 889 -1.87 29.54 -22.47
CA VAL A 889 -0.92 29.01 -23.47
C VAL A 889 -1.67 28.66 -24.75
N ARG A 890 -2.74 27.86 -24.65
CA ARG A 890 -3.57 27.49 -25.81
C ARG A 890 -4.13 28.70 -26.55
N LYS A 891 -4.77 29.63 -25.83
CA LYS A 891 -5.37 30.83 -26.45
C LYS A 891 -4.33 31.66 -27.19
N THR A 892 -3.15 31.82 -26.59
CA THR A 892 -2.07 32.64 -27.13
C THR A 892 -1.46 31.96 -28.36
N VAL A 893 -1.08 30.69 -28.26
CA VAL A 893 -0.53 29.91 -29.39
C VAL A 893 -1.53 29.86 -30.55
N ASP A 894 -2.82 29.60 -30.28
CA ASP A 894 -3.86 29.59 -31.32
C ASP A 894 -4.04 30.98 -31.98
N HIS A 895 -3.91 32.07 -31.22
CA HIS A 895 -3.94 33.43 -31.76
C HIS A 895 -2.79 33.67 -32.74
N TYR A 896 -1.55 33.34 -32.35
CA TYR A 896 -0.37 33.50 -33.20
C TYR A 896 -0.39 32.57 -34.40
N ALA A 897 -0.82 31.32 -34.22
CA ALA A 897 -0.94 30.35 -35.31
C ALA A 897 -1.93 30.84 -36.37
N ARG A 898 -3.09 31.40 -35.97
CA ARG A 898 -4.04 32.00 -36.92
C ARG A 898 -3.46 33.26 -37.58
N LYS A 899 -2.87 34.16 -36.80
CA LYS A 899 -2.30 35.43 -37.27
C LYS A 899 -1.20 35.24 -38.31
N ASN A 900 -0.37 34.21 -38.14
CA ASN A 900 0.81 33.94 -38.96
C ASN A 900 0.66 32.70 -39.85
N ASN A 901 -0.56 32.17 -39.97
CA ASN A 901 -0.91 31.00 -40.80
C ASN A 901 -0.08 29.73 -40.50
N TRP A 902 0.29 29.50 -39.24
CA TRP A 902 1.03 28.31 -38.86
C TRP A 902 0.18 27.05 -38.92
N ARG A 903 0.79 25.96 -39.39
CA ARG A 903 0.16 24.65 -39.43
C ARG A 903 0.75 23.75 -38.36
N ARG A 904 -0.08 23.33 -37.40
CA ARG A 904 0.27 22.23 -36.48
C ARG A 904 0.40 20.94 -37.28
N PHE A 905 1.55 20.27 -37.18
CA PHE A 905 1.82 19.05 -37.95
C PHE A 905 2.18 17.84 -37.07
N ALA A 906 2.49 18.04 -35.79
CA ALA A 906 2.69 16.98 -34.83
C ALA A 906 2.17 17.39 -33.44
N GLN A 907 1.79 16.40 -32.65
CA GLN A 907 1.33 16.54 -31.27
C GLN A 907 1.63 15.25 -30.51
N ALA A 908 2.16 15.36 -29.31
CA ALA A 908 2.18 14.28 -28.32
C ALA A 908 1.67 14.89 -27.01
N GLU A 909 0.56 14.38 -26.49
CA GLU A 909 -0.07 14.86 -25.24
C GLU A 909 -0.18 16.40 -25.17
N TYR A 910 0.64 17.09 -24.39
CA TYR A 910 0.63 18.56 -24.27
C TYR A 910 1.82 19.24 -24.96
N LEU A 911 2.50 18.54 -25.85
CA LEU A 911 3.53 19.09 -26.73
C LEU A 911 3.03 19.23 -28.17
N GLY A 912 2.90 20.48 -28.64
CA GLY A 912 2.42 20.78 -30.00
C GLY A 912 3.49 21.43 -30.87
N ALA A 913 3.67 20.91 -32.09
CA ALA A 913 4.66 21.42 -33.05
C ALA A 913 4.02 21.98 -34.33
N PHE A 914 4.51 23.14 -34.74
CA PHE A 914 3.98 23.95 -35.83
C PHE A 914 5.05 24.26 -36.87
N ARG A 915 4.65 24.29 -38.14
CA ARG A 915 5.45 24.88 -39.23
C ARG A 915 4.90 26.23 -39.60
N LEU A 916 5.81 27.16 -39.85
CA LEU A 916 5.52 28.41 -40.51
C LEU A 916 5.18 28.10 -41.98
N SER A 917 4.11 28.72 -42.48
CA SER A 917 3.64 28.55 -43.87
C SER A 917 4.33 29.51 -44.83
#